data_AF-A0A7C3LXJ6-F1
#
_entry.id   AF-A0A7C3LXJ6-F1
#
_cell.length_a   1.000
_cell.length_b   1.000
_cell.length_c   1.000
_cell.angle_alpha   90.00
_cell.angle_beta   90.00
_cell.angle_gamma   90.00
#
_symmetry.space_group_name_H-M   'P 1'
#
loop_
_entity.id
_entity.type
_entity.pdbx_description
1 polymer ?
#
loop_
_entity_poly.entity_id
_entity_poly.type
_entity_poly.pdbx_seq_one_letter_code
_entity_poly.pdbx_strand_id
1 'polypeptide(L)'
;HARVAVFFFVAILLLSALTTLAWSPAEDVAVPASSPEGGSGAEVQWVPSGSYPGFYAARDNANLDPATYHLVGGHQSFYWDDLEPTEGNYQWSLIDDFIASEVAKGKRAAFGILTFNGRANEGNASNPPYRVPAWVDAAGHRPILCGASFKIPRYWDPVYLQKYRNFIRALAQRYDTNPYVEFIQIGVGKFGESQPCDDSDDSCVTAAMTADGFSDWSGKWAETVNAITQIYKDYFRNKPILLPNAPTFKHECERRTFTDYAIQRGVGLFPAELYPIPAWVDLRTKSGWDGCGKLDRILAQVEATPNDQPWVPLGFEGYDYMVGGYEPLGIPPDPVQFFWAVAAALHRRADYITLERNLLFCNWCAGKPPYTAILATMGWAKQYLGKHVTDTPSVWVILRETGYCWDPGCATDLYPQKGNYSFWLEQDDSLPQGRTVATTYLARDETVRASDWSSFGASCTNSALEVGQSFLRGTGDSGLKEGWICRRTDQTSGNRYMWFKIDDRYRNAHPGGEATITVTYLDRGTDTWRLEYDSTSGQRVAGTVTKGNTGLWKQAVFNLTDAALNNGLSGADFRIDCMADGNEYIHMVDVRMGAVGPTYTPTATSSASDTPTLTPTPGMPTITPIPGTPTITPTPSNTPNVTPTPRTITIKPGRADGYDTHIVRYDPDTNYGTSARLWLRTLGTTTYRTLIRFDTSVIPSNSLVQSARLYLYLDYYAHQPWLSPRVSVYKVKRDWAASEATWNAARSGEPWQVAGCDGSGDRDMSESAATVVSTNNTWYSWDVTSLVADWVANPAGNKGMILISDAGRELRFYSADDPDTRYNPYLVVTYVAGGGTPVTPTPTGSPTNTPSVEPSPTVTEKRPSQDTYLNYYDPTKNYEHQGLRVHGLGAKKVLLNFDLSDIPVGARIASATLQLTTASAAECSQDQNPLVIGVYKVNKPWVANQATWELASSGVPWDVVGCNGTPGDREAIAASVTTVSEVSGSGASQVKRYTWDVTAIVQAWVDNPSSQAGLVLLSTEDFFRQKCFYDSVYSLPDRRPLLQ
;
A
#
# COMPACT_ATOMS: atom_id res chain seq x y z
N HIS A 1 66.30 1.50 -45.45
CA HIS A 1 66.53 2.61 -46.40
C HIS A 1 65.26 2.91 -47.17
N ALA A 2 64.88 4.20 -47.21
CA ALA A 2 63.97 4.95 -48.11
C ALA A 2 62.84 4.19 -48.85
N ARG A 3 61.54 4.45 -48.57
CA ARG A 3 60.68 5.62 -48.92
C ARG A 3 60.08 5.58 -50.34
N VAL A 4 58.74 5.73 -50.38
CA VAL A 4 57.90 6.47 -51.37
C VAL A 4 57.54 5.72 -52.66
N ALA A 5 56.33 5.77 -53.26
CA ALA A 5 54.95 6.13 -52.91
C ALA A 5 54.06 5.94 -54.18
N VAL A 6 52.73 6.01 -54.00
CA VAL A 6 51.71 6.56 -54.93
C VAL A 6 50.83 5.61 -55.80
N PHE A 7 49.58 5.43 -55.31
CA PHE A 7 48.23 5.57 -55.92
C PHE A 7 47.79 4.86 -57.25
N PHE A 8 46.86 3.89 -57.05
CA PHE A 8 45.41 3.88 -57.40
C PHE A 8 44.83 3.70 -58.83
N PHE A 9 43.67 3.01 -58.84
CA PHE A 9 42.58 2.81 -59.85
C PHE A 9 42.75 1.69 -60.91
N VAL A 10 42.12 0.51 -60.75
CA VAL A 10 40.70 0.09 -61.05
C VAL A 10 40.49 -0.29 -62.53
N ALA A 11 40.11 -1.54 -62.79
CA ALA A 11 38.92 -1.95 -63.53
C ALA A 11 38.89 -3.46 -63.81
N ILE A 12 37.67 -3.97 -63.87
CA ILE A 12 37.21 -5.35 -63.80
C ILE A 12 36.92 -5.90 -65.23
N LEU A 13 36.99 -7.24 -65.36
CA LEU A 13 36.33 -8.13 -66.35
C LEU A 13 36.87 -8.22 -67.79
N LEU A 14 37.30 -9.45 -68.17
CA LEU A 14 36.76 -10.30 -69.26
C LEU A 14 37.85 -11.23 -69.86
N LEU A 15 37.80 -12.54 -69.59
CA LEU A 15 37.45 -13.58 -70.58
C LEU A 15 37.73 -14.98 -70.01
N SER A 16 36.64 -15.73 -69.87
CA SER A 16 36.54 -17.17 -69.67
C SER A 16 36.84 -17.95 -70.96
N ALA A 17 37.49 -19.11 -70.87
CA ALA A 17 37.25 -20.24 -71.78
C ALA A 17 37.83 -21.60 -71.29
N LEU A 18 36.92 -22.53 -70.95
CA LEU A 18 36.88 -23.99 -71.25
C LEU A 18 38.03 -24.90 -70.70
N THR A 19 37.85 -26.08 -70.09
CA THR A 19 36.75 -27.08 -70.12
C THR A 19 36.95 -28.25 -69.13
N THR A 20 35.81 -28.85 -68.72
CA THR A 20 35.48 -30.27 -68.38
C THR A 20 35.84 -30.93 -67.04
N LEU A 21 34.77 -31.12 -66.23
CA LEU A 21 34.21 -32.35 -65.63
C LEU A 21 35.01 -33.18 -64.60
N ALA A 22 34.60 -33.12 -63.32
CA ALA A 22 34.16 -34.27 -62.51
C ALA A 22 33.59 -33.80 -61.16
N TRP A 23 32.62 -34.56 -60.63
CA TRP A 23 31.82 -34.29 -59.43
C TRP A 23 32.30 -35.21 -58.28
N SER A 24 32.59 -34.65 -57.10
CA SER A 24 32.65 -35.37 -55.80
C SER A 24 32.74 -34.35 -54.63
N PRO A 25 32.38 -34.75 -53.39
CA PRO A 25 31.58 -33.96 -52.45
C PRO A 25 32.39 -33.02 -51.54
N ALA A 26 31.66 -32.12 -50.86
CA ALA A 26 32.17 -31.19 -49.87
C ALA A 26 32.95 -31.91 -48.76
N GLU A 27 34.23 -31.56 -48.63
CA GLU A 27 35.04 -31.84 -47.45
C GLU A 27 34.66 -30.88 -46.32
N ASP A 28 34.60 -31.46 -45.11
CA ASP A 28 34.44 -30.78 -43.82
C ASP A 28 35.42 -29.61 -43.68
N VAL A 29 34.89 -28.39 -43.61
CA VAL A 29 35.65 -27.25 -43.09
C VAL A 29 35.44 -27.22 -41.58
N ALA A 30 36.37 -27.86 -40.87
CA ALA A 30 36.59 -27.60 -39.45
C ALA A 30 36.84 -26.10 -39.26
N VAL A 31 35.97 -25.44 -38.49
CA VAL A 31 36.16 -24.05 -38.05
C VAL A 31 37.32 -24.06 -37.05
N PRO A 32 38.43 -23.35 -37.29
CA PRO A 32 39.52 -23.31 -36.32
C PRO A 32 39.09 -22.45 -35.13
N ALA A 33 39.23 -23.00 -33.93
CA ALA A 33 39.27 -22.23 -32.70
C ALA A 33 40.49 -21.29 -32.76
N SER A 34 40.26 -20.02 -33.06
CA SER A 34 41.26 -18.96 -32.88
C SER A 34 40.90 -18.16 -31.64
N SER A 35 41.74 -18.30 -30.62
CA SER A 35 41.79 -17.42 -29.46
C SER A 35 42.10 -16.00 -29.94
N PRO A 36 41.34 -14.97 -29.55
CA PRO A 36 41.77 -13.60 -29.77
C PRO A 36 42.72 -13.21 -28.64
N GLU A 37 44.02 -13.37 -28.86
CA GLU A 37 45.01 -12.53 -28.17
C GLU A 37 45.30 -11.29 -29.02
N GLY A 38 45.30 -10.11 -28.37
CA GLY A 38 45.97 -8.93 -28.92
C GLY A 38 45.08 -7.75 -29.31
N GLY A 39 44.00 -7.49 -28.58
CA GLY A 39 43.42 -6.15 -28.49
C GLY A 39 43.38 -5.76 -27.02
N SER A 40 44.09 -4.71 -26.61
CA SER A 40 43.96 -4.14 -25.27
C SER A 40 42.49 -3.76 -25.05
N GLY A 41 41.74 -4.65 -24.40
CA GLY A 41 40.35 -4.41 -24.04
C GLY A 41 40.33 -3.24 -23.07
N ALA A 42 39.89 -2.08 -23.56
CA ALA A 42 39.33 -1.10 -22.66
C ALA A 42 38.13 -1.79 -22.00
N GLU A 43 38.23 -2.08 -20.70
CA GLU A 43 37.06 -2.44 -19.90
C GLU A 43 35.99 -1.38 -20.15
N VAL A 44 34.78 -1.85 -20.46
CA VAL A 44 33.65 -0.96 -20.68
C VAL A 44 33.38 -0.27 -19.34
N GLN A 45 33.76 0.99 -19.20
CA GLN A 45 33.74 1.68 -17.89
C GLN A 45 32.34 2.12 -17.45
N TRP A 46 31.42 2.36 -18.41
CA TRP A 46 29.99 2.62 -18.19
C TRP A 46 29.26 2.60 -19.54
N VAL A 47 28.13 1.87 -19.64
CA VAL A 47 27.22 1.89 -20.79
C VAL A 47 25.94 2.61 -20.38
N PRO A 48 25.65 3.81 -20.95
CA PRO A 48 24.39 4.48 -20.69
C PRO A 48 23.21 3.63 -21.15
N SER A 49 22.08 3.80 -20.47
CA SER A 49 20.77 3.43 -21.03
C SER A 49 20.44 4.29 -22.26
N GLY A 50 19.29 4.02 -22.87
CA GLY A 50 18.79 4.80 -23.99
C GLY A 50 18.29 6.18 -23.54
N SER A 51 17.57 6.85 -24.42
CA SER A 51 17.16 8.24 -24.19
C SER A 51 15.88 8.38 -23.36
N TYR A 52 15.15 7.29 -23.13
CA TYR A 52 13.85 7.22 -22.48
C TYR A 52 13.77 6.07 -21.46
N PRO A 53 14.65 6.05 -20.44
CA PRO A 53 14.45 5.17 -19.29
C PRO A 53 13.14 5.53 -18.57
N GLY A 54 12.49 4.53 -17.96
CA GLY A 54 11.20 4.71 -17.30
C GLY A 54 10.32 3.47 -17.29
N PHE A 55 9.03 3.68 -17.07
CA PHE A 55 8.04 2.62 -17.09
C PHE A 55 7.54 2.32 -18.50
N TYR A 56 7.45 1.04 -18.82
CA TYR A 56 6.94 0.52 -20.07
C TYR A 56 5.73 -0.39 -19.82
N ALA A 57 4.65 -0.23 -20.56
CA ALA A 57 3.54 -1.19 -20.47
C ALA A 57 3.90 -2.44 -21.29
N ALA A 58 3.88 -3.61 -20.66
CA ALA A 58 4.10 -4.88 -21.34
C ALA A 58 2.85 -5.26 -22.15
N ARG A 59 3.11 -5.76 -23.37
CA ARG A 59 2.09 -6.11 -24.37
C ARG A 59 1.12 -4.98 -24.62
N ASP A 60 1.61 -3.76 -24.85
CA ASP A 60 0.77 -2.54 -24.86
C ASP A 60 -0.18 -2.40 -26.06
N ASN A 61 -0.89 -3.46 -26.41
CA ASN A 61 -1.91 -3.53 -27.44
C ASN A 61 -3.12 -2.64 -27.11
N ALA A 62 -3.30 -2.29 -25.82
CA ALA A 62 -4.31 -1.31 -25.39
C ALA A 62 -3.83 0.14 -25.58
N ASN A 63 -2.55 0.33 -25.89
CA ASN A 63 -1.86 1.59 -26.07
C ASN A 63 -2.22 2.56 -24.93
N LEU A 64 -1.80 2.25 -23.71
CA LEU A 64 -2.18 3.02 -22.52
C LEU A 64 -1.75 4.49 -22.59
N ASP A 65 -2.53 5.38 -21.97
CA ASP A 65 -2.23 6.81 -21.94
C ASP A 65 -1.00 7.13 -21.07
N PRO A 66 0.10 7.66 -21.62
CA PRO A 66 1.32 7.88 -20.86
C PRO A 66 1.17 8.91 -19.73
N ALA A 67 0.28 9.89 -19.88
CA ALA A 67 0.04 10.89 -18.84
C ALA A 67 -0.61 10.27 -17.60
N THR A 68 -1.66 9.47 -17.81
CA THR A 68 -2.36 8.75 -16.74
C THR A 68 -1.47 7.72 -16.06
N TYR A 69 -0.75 6.90 -16.83
CA TYR A 69 -0.06 5.72 -16.31
C TYR A 69 1.44 5.92 -16.04
N HIS A 70 1.96 7.14 -16.18
CA HIS A 70 3.39 7.47 -16.03
C HIS A 70 4.31 6.62 -16.92
N LEU A 71 3.83 6.26 -18.10
CA LEU A 71 4.57 5.46 -19.07
C LEU A 71 5.42 6.36 -19.97
N VAL A 72 6.64 5.93 -20.26
CA VAL A 72 7.47 6.53 -21.31
C VAL A 72 7.44 5.71 -22.59
N GLY A 73 6.98 4.45 -22.52
CA GLY A 73 6.90 3.57 -23.66
C GLY A 73 5.99 2.35 -23.49
N GLY A 74 5.91 1.56 -24.55
CA GLY A 74 5.30 0.23 -24.59
C GLY A 74 6.34 -0.82 -24.96
N HIS A 75 6.21 -2.01 -24.39
CA HIS A 75 7.03 -3.19 -24.72
C HIS A 75 6.15 -4.25 -25.40
N GLN A 76 6.65 -4.89 -26.46
CA GLN A 76 5.93 -5.96 -27.15
C GLN A 76 6.87 -7.08 -27.61
N SER A 77 6.37 -8.32 -27.62
CA SER A 77 7.10 -9.48 -28.14
C SER A 77 6.53 -9.90 -29.49
N PHE A 78 7.41 -10.21 -30.45
CA PHE A 78 7.05 -10.64 -31.81
C PHE A 78 7.63 -11.99 -32.15
N TYR A 79 6.92 -12.78 -32.96
CA TYR A 79 7.35 -14.12 -33.35
C TYR A 79 8.18 -14.12 -34.64
N TRP A 80 9.24 -14.93 -34.69
CA TRP A 80 10.12 -14.99 -35.87
C TRP A 80 9.39 -15.54 -37.11
N ASP A 81 8.56 -16.58 -36.95
CA ASP A 81 7.75 -17.15 -38.04
C ASP A 81 6.75 -16.15 -38.64
N ASP A 82 6.15 -15.28 -37.82
CA ASP A 82 5.26 -14.21 -38.29
C ASP A 82 6.03 -13.09 -38.99
N LEU A 83 7.22 -12.74 -38.50
CA LEU A 83 8.06 -11.67 -39.06
C LEU A 83 8.81 -12.08 -40.33
N GLU A 84 9.13 -13.36 -40.51
CA GLU A 84 9.83 -13.89 -41.69
C GLU A 84 9.18 -15.21 -42.15
N PRO A 85 7.95 -15.16 -42.70
CA PRO A 85 7.21 -16.36 -43.11
C PRO A 85 7.90 -17.13 -44.23
N THR A 86 8.73 -16.48 -45.04
CA THR A 86 9.63 -17.09 -46.02
C THR A 86 10.98 -16.37 -45.99
N GLU A 87 12.07 -17.08 -46.29
CA GLU A 87 13.44 -16.54 -46.16
C GLU A 87 13.61 -15.21 -46.93
N GLY A 88 14.02 -14.15 -46.23
CA GLY A 88 14.25 -12.82 -46.80
C GLY A 88 13.00 -11.98 -47.06
N ASN A 89 11.79 -12.53 -46.86
CA ASN A 89 10.53 -11.82 -47.05
C ASN A 89 9.94 -11.40 -45.70
N TYR A 90 10.34 -10.22 -45.23
CA TYR A 90 10.01 -9.73 -43.89
C TYR A 90 8.67 -9.00 -43.81
N GLN A 91 7.89 -9.28 -42.77
CA GLN A 91 6.63 -8.61 -42.42
C GLN A 91 6.85 -7.49 -41.39
N TRP A 92 7.65 -6.49 -41.76
CA TRP A 92 8.04 -5.41 -40.84
C TRP A 92 6.88 -4.56 -40.33
N SER A 93 5.76 -4.50 -41.06
CA SER A 93 4.58 -3.74 -40.67
C SER A 93 4.07 -4.12 -39.27
N LEU A 94 4.24 -5.38 -38.84
CA LEU A 94 3.85 -5.80 -37.48
C LEU A 94 4.56 -4.99 -36.38
N ILE A 95 5.86 -4.74 -36.55
CA ILE A 95 6.64 -3.92 -35.62
C ILE A 95 6.42 -2.43 -35.91
N ASP A 96 6.40 -2.03 -37.17
CA ASP A 96 6.23 -0.62 -37.56
C ASP A 96 4.88 -0.06 -37.09
N ASP A 97 3.79 -0.84 -37.18
CA ASP A 97 2.45 -0.44 -36.74
C ASP A 97 2.41 -0.29 -35.21
N PHE A 98 3.07 -1.19 -34.48
CA PHE A 98 3.24 -1.06 -33.04
C PHE A 98 4.01 0.22 -32.70
N ILE A 99 5.19 0.45 -33.31
CA ILE A 99 5.98 1.67 -33.11
C ILE A 99 5.14 2.92 -33.43
N ALA A 100 4.43 2.93 -34.56
CA ALA A 100 3.59 4.05 -34.95
C ALA A 100 2.48 4.32 -33.93
N SER A 101 1.87 3.27 -33.37
CA SER A 101 0.83 3.39 -32.35
C SER A 101 1.36 3.99 -31.04
N GLU A 102 2.58 3.62 -30.63
CA GLU A 102 3.24 4.16 -29.45
C GLU A 102 3.62 5.64 -29.67
N VAL A 103 4.27 5.92 -30.79
CA VAL A 103 4.71 7.28 -31.16
C VAL A 103 3.53 8.24 -31.27
N ALA A 104 2.38 7.78 -31.77
CA ALA A 104 1.16 8.59 -31.84
C ALA A 104 0.68 9.10 -30.46
N LYS A 105 1.07 8.45 -29.37
CA LYS A 105 0.82 8.91 -27.99
C LYS A 105 2.02 9.57 -27.33
N GLY A 106 3.11 9.80 -28.07
CA GLY A 106 4.36 10.35 -27.52
C GLY A 106 5.22 9.34 -26.77
N LYS A 107 4.90 8.04 -26.85
CA LYS A 107 5.65 6.96 -26.23
C LYS A 107 6.84 6.51 -27.10
N ARG A 108 7.74 5.74 -26.51
CA ARG A 108 8.76 4.92 -27.20
C ARG A 108 8.32 3.46 -27.28
N ALA A 109 8.90 2.73 -28.22
CA ALA A 109 8.70 1.31 -28.36
C ALA A 109 9.93 0.56 -27.87
N ALA A 110 9.73 -0.54 -27.15
CA ALA A 110 10.72 -1.56 -26.91
C ALA A 110 10.15 -2.91 -27.36
N PHE A 111 10.98 -3.85 -27.79
CA PHE A 111 10.47 -5.15 -28.20
C PHE A 111 11.48 -6.29 -28.12
N GLY A 112 10.95 -7.51 -28.03
CA GLY A 112 11.71 -8.76 -28.08
C GLY A 112 11.28 -9.68 -29.22
N ILE A 113 12.13 -10.66 -29.53
CA ILE A 113 11.85 -11.69 -30.54
C ILE A 113 11.66 -13.05 -29.87
N LEU A 114 10.58 -13.76 -30.18
CA LEU A 114 10.26 -15.06 -29.60
C LEU A 114 10.33 -16.14 -30.67
N THR A 115 11.03 -17.23 -30.35
CA THR A 115 11.09 -18.44 -31.20
C THR A 115 10.43 -19.65 -30.55
N PHE A 116 10.03 -19.54 -29.28
CA PHE A 116 9.35 -20.60 -28.54
C PHE A 116 8.44 -20.05 -27.42
N ASN A 117 7.20 -20.54 -27.36
CA ASN A 117 6.12 -20.11 -26.45
C ASN A 117 5.80 -21.14 -25.35
N GLY A 118 6.62 -22.18 -25.20
CA GLY A 118 6.43 -23.17 -24.14
C GLY A 118 5.23 -24.09 -24.34
N ARG A 119 5.18 -25.12 -23.49
CA ARG A 119 4.20 -26.20 -23.49
C ARG A 119 2.79 -25.76 -23.15
N ALA A 120 2.62 -24.68 -22.39
CA ALA A 120 1.30 -24.11 -22.07
C ALA A 120 0.45 -23.77 -23.32
N ASN A 121 1.10 -23.66 -24.48
CA ASN A 121 0.46 -23.37 -25.77
C ASN A 121 0.25 -24.63 -26.65
N GLU A 122 0.50 -25.84 -26.15
CA GLU A 122 0.32 -27.07 -26.91
C GLU A 122 -1.13 -27.23 -27.40
N GLY A 123 -1.30 -27.50 -28.70
CA GLY A 123 -2.62 -27.58 -29.33
C GLY A 123 -3.27 -26.23 -29.67
N ASN A 124 -2.67 -25.09 -29.30
CA ASN A 124 -3.18 -23.77 -29.66
C ASN A 124 -2.77 -23.41 -31.11
N ALA A 125 -3.71 -23.52 -32.05
CA ALA A 125 -3.46 -23.24 -33.46
C ALA A 125 -3.13 -21.77 -33.76
N SER A 126 -3.68 -20.82 -32.98
CA SER A 126 -3.45 -19.38 -33.17
C SER A 126 -2.20 -18.88 -32.47
N ASN A 127 -1.77 -19.59 -31.42
CA ASN A 127 -0.54 -19.28 -30.71
C ASN A 127 0.28 -20.53 -30.40
N PRO A 128 0.83 -21.23 -31.42
CA PRO A 128 1.53 -22.48 -31.19
C PRO A 128 2.81 -22.31 -30.36
N PRO A 129 3.31 -23.40 -29.72
CA PRO A 129 4.56 -23.40 -28.96
C PRO A 129 5.78 -23.07 -29.84
N TYR A 130 5.87 -23.70 -31.01
CA TYR A 130 7.03 -23.63 -31.88
C TYR A 130 6.89 -22.45 -32.84
N ARG A 131 7.79 -21.46 -32.74
CA ARG A 131 7.76 -20.18 -33.48
C ARG A 131 9.01 -19.95 -34.33
N VAL A 132 9.65 -21.03 -34.75
CA VAL A 132 10.73 -21.01 -35.75
C VAL A 132 10.09 -21.17 -37.14
N PRO A 133 10.43 -20.32 -38.13
CA PRO A 133 9.82 -20.41 -39.44
C PRO A 133 10.00 -21.79 -40.10
N ALA A 134 8.96 -22.30 -40.74
CA ALA A 134 8.99 -23.63 -41.36
C ALA A 134 10.09 -23.79 -42.44
N TRP A 135 10.49 -22.70 -43.10
CA TRP A 135 11.57 -22.72 -44.08
C TRP A 135 12.96 -22.96 -43.46
N VAL A 136 13.13 -22.69 -42.15
CA VAL A 136 14.37 -22.99 -41.41
C VAL A 136 14.50 -24.50 -41.22
N ASP A 137 13.41 -25.18 -40.85
CA ASP A 137 13.34 -26.65 -40.79
C ASP A 137 13.61 -27.25 -42.18
N ALA A 138 13.01 -26.68 -43.24
CA ALA A 138 13.25 -27.11 -44.62
C ALA A 138 14.70 -26.88 -45.09
N ALA A 139 15.40 -25.88 -44.52
CA ALA A 139 16.81 -25.60 -44.78
C ALA A 139 17.77 -26.53 -44.00
N GLY A 140 17.25 -27.45 -43.18
CA GLY A 140 18.03 -28.49 -42.51
C GLY A 140 18.09 -28.41 -40.99
N HIS A 141 17.48 -27.39 -40.37
CA HIS A 141 17.33 -27.35 -38.92
C HIS A 141 16.45 -28.52 -38.46
N ARG A 142 16.89 -29.23 -37.42
CA ARG A 142 16.15 -30.37 -36.85
C ARG A 142 15.60 -30.02 -35.47
N PRO A 143 14.31 -29.65 -35.34
CA PRO A 143 13.72 -29.39 -34.04
C PRO A 143 13.82 -30.63 -33.14
N ILE A 144 13.89 -30.40 -31.83
CA ILE A 144 13.83 -31.44 -30.83
C ILE A 144 12.38 -31.91 -30.74
N LEU A 145 12.16 -33.22 -30.81
CA LEU A 145 10.85 -33.83 -30.65
C LEU A 145 10.70 -34.37 -29.22
N CYS A 146 9.75 -33.82 -28.47
CA CYS A 146 9.44 -34.26 -27.12
C CYS A 146 8.07 -34.96 -27.14
N GLY A 147 8.09 -36.28 -27.32
CA GLY A 147 6.89 -37.05 -27.63
C GLY A 147 6.53 -37.02 -29.12
N ALA A 148 5.26 -37.26 -29.44
CA ALA A 148 4.86 -37.57 -30.82
C ALA A 148 4.88 -36.37 -31.79
N SER A 149 4.65 -35.14 -31.30
CA SER A 149 4.53 -33.96 -32.19
C SER A 149 4.99 -32.63 -31.59
N PHE A 150 5.31 -32.57 -30.30
CA PHE A 150 5.74 -31.33 -29.65
C PHE A 150 7.19 -31.01 -30.06
N LYS A 151 7.38 -29.82 -30.64
CA LYS A 151 8.66 -29.32 -31.14
C LYS A 151 9.25 -28.26 -30.22
N ILE A 152 10.54 -28.39 -29.93
CA ILE A 152 11.36 -27.36 -29.27
C ILE A 152 12.48 -26.96 -30.22
N PRO A 153 12.83 -25.65 -30.35
CA PRO A 153 13.96 -25.25 -31.18
C PRO A 153 15.27 -25.90 -30.72
N ARG A 154 16.06 -26.40 -31.68
CA ARG A 154 17.43 -26.86 -31.40
C ARG A 154 18.36 -25.66 -31.53
N TYR A 155 18.41 -24.82 -30.50
CA TYR A 155 19.09 -23.51 -30.54
C TYR A 155 20.58 -23.55 -30.91
N TRP A 156 21.27 -24.68 -30.63
CA TRP A 156 22.69 -24.86 -30.95
C TRP A 156 22.95 -25.42 -32.35
N ASP A 157 21.90 -25.70 -33.13
CA ASP A 157 22.00 -26.17 -34.50
C ASP A 157 22.63 -25.07 -35.39
N PRO A 158 23.67 -25.40 -36.19
CA PRO A 158 24.34 -24.41 -37.03
C PRO A 158 23.42 -23.74 -38.05
N VAL A 159 22.41 -24.44 -38.57
CA VAL A 159 21.41 -23.88 -39.50
C VAL A 159 20.53 -22.89 -38.75
N TYR A 160 20.03 -23.25 -37.55
CA TYR A 160 19.27 -22.32 -36.71
C TYR A 160 20.07 -21.04 -36.44
N LEU A 161 21.29 -21.16 -35.92
CA LEU A 161 22.13 -20.01 -35.57
C LEU A 161 22.43 -19.12 -36.79
N GLN A 162 22.72 -19.73 -37.95
CA GLN A 162 23.01 -18.97 -39.16
C GLN A 162 21.77 -18.25 -39.71
N LYS A 163 20.61 -18.91 -39.74
CA LYS A 163 19.37 -18.29 -40.22
C LYS A 163 18.88 -17.21 -39.26
N TYR A 164 18.94 -17.45 -37.95
CA TYR A 164 18.58 -16.44 -36.95
C TYR A 164 19.55 -15.25 -37.00
N ARG A 165 20.85 -15.48 -37.22
CA ARG A 165 21.83 -14.42 -37.49
C ARG A 165 21.47 -13.56 -38.70
N ASN A 166 20.99 -14.16 -39.78
CA ASN A 166 20.55 -13.42 -40.97
C ASN A 166 19.32 -12.56 -40.67
N PHE A 167 18.35 -13.11 -39.94
CA PHE A 167 17.16 -12.39 -39.49
C PHE A 167 17.52 -11.20 -38.59
N ILE A 168 18.34 -11.41 -37.54
CA ILE A 168 18.75 -10.35 -36.62
C ILE A 168 19.58 -9.27 -37.32
N ARG A 169 20.39 -9.63 -38.33
CA ARG A 169 21.06 -8.64 -39.19
C ARG A 169 20.05 -7.75 -39.91
N ALA A 170 19.01 -8.32 -40.51
CA ALA A 170 17.97 -7.57 -41.21
C ALA A 170 17.14 -6.70 -40.25
N LEU A 171 16.83 -7.23 -39.07
CA LEU A 171 16.15 -6.51 -38.00
C LEU A 171 16.97 -5.29 -37.55
N ALA A 172 18.26 -5.45 -37.29
CA ALA A 172 19.16 -4.37 -36.89
C ALA A 172 19.35 -3.31 -38.00
N GLN A 173 19.45 -3.73 -39.27
CA GLN A 173 19.50 -2.80 -40.41
C GLN A 173 18.31 -1.85 -40.45
N ARG A 174 17.15 -2.28 -39.93
CA ARG A 174 15.94 -1.46 -39.85
C ARG A 174 15.82 -0.65 -38.56
N TYR A 175 16.16 -1.23 -37.40
CA TYR A 175 15.79 -0.68 -36.09
C TYR A 175 16.95 -0.16 -35.22
N ASP A 176 18.21 -0.49 -35.50
CA ASP A 176 19.36 -0.07 -34.66
C ASP A 176 19.55 1.45 -34.60
N THR A 177 19.14 2.19 -35.63
CA THR A 177 19.21 3.67 -35.61
C THR A 177 17.84 4.33 -35.55
N ASN A 178 16.77 3.56 -35.38
CA ASN A 178 15.42 4.10 -35.31
C ASN A 178 15.23 4.88 -33.99
N PRO A 179 14.96 6.19 -34.01
CA PRO A 179 14.90 7.01 -32.79
C PRO A 179 13.69 6.72 -31.90
N TYR A 180 12.69 5.97 -32.41
CA TYR A 180 11.48 5.63 -31.66
C TYR A 180 11.57 4.28 -30.94
N VAL A 181 12.59 3.49 -31.25
CA VAL A 181 12.89 2.24 -30.55
C VAL A 181 13.86 2.54 -29.42
N GLU A 182 13.50 2.25 -28.17
CA GLU A 182 14.34 2.51 -27.01
C GLU A 182 15.38 1.41 -26.80
N PHE A 183 14.92 0.16 -26.63
CA PHE A 183 15.77 -1.00 -26.41
C PHE A 183 15.20 -2.24 -27.09
N ILE A 184 16.08 -3.22 -27.31
CA ILE A 184 15.71 -4.53 -27.83
C ILE A 184 15.96 -5.58 -26.75
N GLN A 185 14.93 -6.37 -26.41
CA GLN A 185 15.09 -7.55 -25.57
C GLN A 185 15.62 -8.69 -26.44
N ILE A 186 16.73 -9.30 -26.02
CA ILE A 186 17.33 -10.44 -26.72
C ILE A 186 16.42 -11.65 -26.55
N GLY A 187 15.94 -12.17 -27.68
CA GLY A 187 15.20 -13.42 -27.76
C GLY A 187 16.11 -14.63 -27.85
N VAL A 188 16.15 -15.46 -26.80
CA VAL A 188 16.88 -16.73 -26.81
C VAL A 188 15.96 -17.94 -26.66
N GLY A 189 15.44 -18.23 -25.48
CA GLY A 189 14.73 -19.47 -25.18
C GLY A 189 13.21 -19.32 -25.07
N LYS A 190 12.61 -20.09 -24.17
CA LYS A 190 11.16 -20.07 -23.89
C LYS A 190 10.72 -18.68 -23.47
N PHE A 191 9.69 -18.15 -24.14
CA PHE A 191 9.22 -16.77 -24.00
C PHE A 191 10.30 -15.70 -24.21
N GLY A 192 11.41 -16.06 -24.89
CA GLY A 192 12.58 -15.21 -25.07
C GLY A 192 13.58 -15.28 -23.92
N GLU A 193 13.30 -15.99 -22.83
CA GLU A 193 14.14 -16.06 -21.63
C GLU A 193 15.31 -17.06 -21.76
N SER A 194 16.24 -17.05 -20.80
CA SER A 194 17.44 -17.90 -20.79
C SER A 194 17.22 -19.39 -20.45
N GLN A 195 15.99 -19.90 -20.50
CA GLN A 195 15.67 -21.34 -20.41
C GLN A 195 15.25 -21.89 -21.79
N PRO A 196 15.75 -23.05 -22.26
CA PRO A 196 15.45 -23.54 -23.60
C PRO A 196 14.02 -24.08 -23.73
N CYS A 197 13.47 -24.59 -22.63
CA CYS A 197 12.22 -25.34 -22.59
C CYS A 197 11.48 -25.19 -21.25
N ASP A 198 10.37 -25.92 -21.11
CA ASP A 198 9.74 -26.18 -19.82
C ASP A 198 10.49 -27.29 -19.06
N ASP A 199 10.50 -27.24 -17.73
CA ASP A 199 11.21 -28.22 -16.88
C ASP A 199 10.77 -29.67 -17.15
N SER A 200 9.50 -29.87 -17.55
CA SER A 200 8.97 -31.18 -17.95
C SER A 200 9.66 -31.77 -19.18
N ASP A 201 10.33 -30.92 -19.97
CA ASP A 201 10.92 -31.22 -21.27
C ASP A 201 12.46 -31.28 -21.19
N ASP A 202 13.05 -31.11 -20.01
CA ASP A 202 14.50 -31.20 -19.82
C ASP A 202 15.09 -32.50 -20.38
N SER A 203 14.39 -33.62 -20.16
CA SER A 203 14.88 -34.94 -20.57
C SER A 203 14.99 -35.09 -22.09
N CYS A 204 14.07 -34.55 -22.88
CA CYS A 204 14.17 -34.61 -24.34
C CYS A 204 15.23 -33.64 -24.88
N VAL A 205 15.41 -32.47 -24.27
CA VAL A 205 16.44 -31.50 -24.67
C VAL A 205 17.84 -32.04 -24.38
N THR A 206 18.08 -32.57 -23.17
CA THR A 206 19.36 -33.20 -22.82
C THR A 206 19.65 -34.46 -23.66
N ALA A 207 18.64 -35.25 -24.01
CA ALA A 207 18.80 -36.37 -24.94
C ALA A 207 19.24 -35.91 -26.34
N ALA A 208 18.66 -34.80 -26.84
CA ALA A 208 19.08 -34.21 -28.11
C ALA A 208 20.51 -33.67 -28.06
N MET A 209 20.91 -33.01 -26.97
CA MET A 209 22.30 -32.58 -26.76
C MET A 209 23.27 -33.76 -26.73
N THR A 210 22.90 -34.84 -26.03
CA THR A 210 23.70 -36.07 -25.96
C THR A 210 23.85 -36.73 -27.32
N ALA A 211 22.78 -36.78 -28.12
CA ALA A 211 22.82 -37.30 -29.48
C ALA A 211 23.75 -36.49 -30.40
N ASP A 212 23.94 -35.21 -30.12
CA ASP A 212 24.87 -34.33 -30.83
C ASP A 212 26.29 -34.35 -30.23
N GLY A 213 26.56 -35.22 -29.25
CA GLY A 213 27.88 -35.42 -28.66
C GLY A 213 28.22 -34.48 -27.49
N PHE A 214 27.26 -33.74 -26.94
CA PHE A 214 27.48 -32.88 -25.78
C PHE A 214 27.17 -33.61 -24.47
N SER A 215 28.18 -33.77 -23.61
CA SER A 215 28.04 -34.34 -22.27
C SER A 215 27.90 -33.30 -21.15
N ASP A 216 28.39 -32.07 -21.39
CA ASP A 216 28.17 -30.91 -20.51
C ASP A 216 27.01 -30.06 -21.06
N TRP A 217 25.79 -30.42 -20.67
CA TRP A 217 24.58 -29.77 -21.17
C TRP A 217 24.44 -28.32 -20.69
N SER A 218 24.83 -28.03 -19.45
CA SER A 218 24.76 -26.68 -18.88
C SER A 218 25.79 -25.76 -19.50
N GLY A 219 27.05 -26.21 -19.63
CA GLY A 219 28.07 -25.46 -20.36
C GLY A 219 27.65 -25.20 -21.80
N LYS A 220 27.14 -26.22 -22.48
CA LYS A 220 26.67 -26.08 -23.87
C LYS A 220 25.49 -25.11 -24.01
N TRP A 221 24.53 -25.15 -23.08
CA TRP A 221 23.41 -24.21 -23.10
C TRP A 221 23.90 -22.77 -22.87
N ALA A 222 24.75 -22.54 -21.87
CA ALA A 222 25.32 -21.22 -21.60
C ALA A 222 26.12 -20.67 -22.81
N GLU A 223 26.90 -21.53 -23.49
CA GLU A 223 27.57 -21.18 -24.76
C GLU A 223 26.57 -20.79 -25.86
N THR A 224 25.43 -21.47 -25.92
CA THR A 224 24.37 -21.20 -26.91
C THR A 224 23.70 -19.85 -26.63
N VAL A 225 23.43 -19.52 -25.37
CA VAL A 225 22.97 -18.19 -24.95
C VAL A 225 24.00 -17.11 -25.33
N ASN A 226 25.30 -17.38 -25.11
CA ASN A 226 26.37 -16.46 -25.51
C ASN A 226 26.44 -16.27 -27.02
N ALA A 227 26.30 -17.34 -27.81
CA ALA A 227 26.29 -17.27 -29.27
C ALA A 227 25.13 -16.42 -29.80
N ILE A 228 23.93 -16.58 -29.23
CA ILE A 228 22.76 -15.77 -29.59
C ILE A 228 22.92 -14.31 -29.12
N THR A 229 23.44 -14.09 -27.92
CA THR A 229 23.79 -12.74 -27.44
C THR A 229 24.76 -12.05 -28.38
N GLN A 230 25.77 -12.77 -28.86
CA GLN A 230 26.74 -12.25 -29.83
C GLN A 230 26.09 -11.94 -31.18
N ILE A 231 25.13 -12.73 -31.65
CA ILE A 231 24.36 -12.43 -32.88
C ILE A 231 23.70 -11.04 -32.79
N TYR A 232 23.05 -10.72 -31.67
CA TYR A 232 22.47 -9.39 -31.46
C TYR A 232 23.55 -8.32 -31.38
N LYS A 233 24.59 -8.55 -30.56
CA LYS A 233 25.67 -7.58 -30.37
C LYS A 233 26.45 -7.29 -31.65
N ASP A 234 26.50 -8.24 -32.58
CA ASP A 234 27.20 -8.06 -33.86
C ASP A 234 26.60 -6.93 -34.70
N TYR A 235 25.27 -6.74 -34.62
CA TYR A 235 24.52 -5.83 -35.49
C TYR A 235 23.84 -4.67 -34.77
N PHE A 236 23.38 -4.84 -33.53
CA PHE A 236 22.87 -3.74 -32.72
C PHE A 236 24.04 -3.03 -32.02
N ARG A 237 24.46 -1.89 -32.58
CA ARG A 237 25.61 -1.11 -32.11
C ARG A 237 25.22 0.23 -31.50
N ASN A 238 24.02 0.72 -31.81
CA ASN A 238 23.55 2.05 -31.43
C ASN A 238 22.32 1.99 -30.49
N LYS A 239 21.80 0.80 -30.20
CA LYS A 239 20.73 0.58 -29.20
C LYS A 239 21.18 -0.26 -28.03
N PRO A 240 20.66 0.02 -26.82
CA PRO A 240 20.67 -0.94 -25.73
C PRO A 240 20.01 -2.25 -26.17
N ILE A 241 20.74 -3.35 -25.96
CA ILE A 241 20.21 -4.72 -26.04
C ILE A 241 20.24 -5.30 -24.63
N LEU A 242 19.14 -5.91 -24.20
CA LEU A 242 18.99 -6.44 -22.84
C LEU A 242 18.80 -7.96 -22.90
N LEU A 243 19.64 -8.71 -22.18
CA LEU A 243 19.56 -10.16 -22.09
C LEU A 243 18.67 -10.56 -20.90
N PRO A 244 17.56 -11.27 -21.13
CA PRO A 244 16.88 -11.99 -20.05
C PRO A 244 17.85 -12.94 -19.35
N ASN A 245 18.09 -12.74 -18.06
CA ASN A 245 19.11 -13.48 -17.29
C ASN A 245 18.50 -14.46 -16.26
N ALA A 246 17.19 -14.63 -16.28
CA ALA A 246 16.48 -15.67 -15.56
C ALA A 246 15.20 -16.04 -16.32
N PRO A 247 14.78 -17.31 -16.27
CA PRO A 247 15.32 -18.45 -15.51
C PRO A 247 16.45 -19.22 -16.24
N THR A 248 16.89 -20.36 -15.69
CA THR A 248 18.01 -21.19 -16.22
C THR A 248 17.53 -22.54 -16.75
N PHE A 249 18.41 -23.30 -17.40
CA PHE A 249 18.10 -24.65 -17.87
C PHE A 249 18.24 -25.69 -16.75
N LYS A 250 19.44 -26.29 -16.58
CA LYS A 250 19.65 -27.38 -15.61
C LYS A 250 20.31 -26.90 -14.32
N HIS A 251 21.16 -25.89 -14.44
CA HIS A 251 21.98 -25.41 -13.33
C HIS A 251 21.98 -23.90 -13.28
N GLU A 252 21.74 -23.35 -12.10
CA GLU A 252 21.66 -21.90 -11.89
C GLU A 252 22.95 -21.17 -12.24
N CYS A 253 24.10 -21.83 -12.06
CA CYS A 253 25.40 -21.28 -12.38
C CYS A 253 25.67 -21.10 -13.88
N GLU A 254 24.76 -21.56 -14.75
CA GLU A 254 24.72 -21.11 -16.15
C GLU A 254 24.65 -19.57 -16.23
N ARG A 255 23.96 -18.92 -15.27
CA ARG A 255 23.86 -17.44 -15.21
C ARG A 255 25.20 -16.75 -15.17
N ARG A 256 26.16 -17.28 -14.41
CA ARG A 256 27.50 -16.70 -14.30
C ARG A 256 28.09 -16.55 -15.70
N THR A 257 28.06 -17.62 -16.47
CA THR A 257 28.65 -17.68 -17.80
C THR A 257 28.04 -16.67 -18.76
N PHE A 258 26.71 -16.58 -18.86
CA PHE A 258 26.08 -15.68 -19.83
C PHE A 258 25.92 -14.25 -19.34
N THR A 259 25.80 -14.02 -18.04
CA THR A 259 25.74 -12.66 -17.47
C THR A 259 27.10 -11.99 -17.55
N ASP A 260 28.18 -12.71 -17.21
CA ASP A 260 29.55 -12.18 -17.33
C ASP A 260 29.89 -11.87 -18.80
N TYR A 261 29.49 -12.77 -19.71
CA TYR A 261 29.67 -12.57 -21.15
C TYR A 261 28.93 -11.33 -21.68
N ALA A 262 27.69 -11.13 -21.25
CA ALA A 262 26.86 -9.98 -21.61
C ALA A 262 27.47 -8.67 -21.10
N ILE A 263 27.80 -8.58 -19.81
CA ILE A 263 28.37 -7.39 -19.18
C ILE A 263 29.68 -6.98 -19.85
N GLN A 264 30.60 -7.94 -20.09
CA GLN A 264 31.89 -7.68 -20.76
C GLN A 264 31.75 -7.09 -22.17
N ARG A 265 30.57 -7.19 -22.79
CA ARG A 265 30.27 -6.66 -24.13
C ARG A 265 29.34 -5.46 -24.10
N GLY A 266 29.03 -4.92 -22.92
CA GLY A 266 28.08 -3.83 -22.76
C GLY A 266 26.66 -4.21 -23.17
N VAL A 267 26.27 -5.46 -22.93
CA VAL A 267 24.88 -5.93 -23.07
C VAL A 267 24.20 -5.80 -21.71
N GLY A 268 23.04 -5.16 -21.69
CA GLY A 268 22.26 -4.98 -20.48
C GLY A 268 21.61 -6.27 -19.99
N LEU A 269 21.06 -6.23 -18.79
CA LEU A 269 20.38 -7.38 -18.16
C LEU A 269 18.89 -7.11 -18.03
N PHE A 270 18.09 -8.17 -18.10
CA PHE A 270 16.64 -8.11 -18.02
C PHE A 270 16.06 -9.21 -17.11
N PRO A 271 16.23 -9.12 -15.78
CA PRO A 271 15.57 -10.06 -14.88
C PRO A 271 14.04 -9.90 -14.92
N ALA A 272 13.33 -11.00 -15.23
CA ALA A 272 11.89 -11.08 -15.05
C ALA A 272 11.55 -11.19 -13.55
N GLU A 273 11.63 -10.07 -12.83
CA GLU A 273 11.37 -9.99 -11.41
C GLU A 273 11.00 -8.61 -10.90
N LEU A 274 9.85 -8.51 -10.23
CA LEU A 274 9.52 -7.34 -9.44
C LEU A 274 8.92 -7.78 -8.10
N TYR A 275 9.70 -8.52 -7.30
CA TYR A 275 9.32 -8.92 -5.95
C TYR A 275 9.86 -7.97 -4.89
N PRO A 276 9.09 -7.73 -3.82
CA PRO A 276 9.54 -6.91 -2.71
C PRO A 276 10.44 -7.65 -1.71
N ILE A 277 10.24 -8.97 -1.55
CA ILE A 277 11.02 -9.85 -0.66
C ILE A 277 11.54 -11.05 -1.46
N PRO A 278 12.63 -10.88 -2.23
CA PRO A 278 13.21 -11.98 -2.98
C PRO A 278 14.14 -12.84 -2.11
N ALA A 279 13.99 -14.15 -2.22
CA ALA A 279 14.93 -15.16 -1.73
C ALA A 279 15.54 -15.90 -2.92
N TRP A 280 16.71 -16.49 -2.69
CA TRP A 280 17.49 -17.24 -3.66
C TRP A 280 17.97 -16.38 -4.83
N VAL A 281 18.44 -15.18 -4.49
CA VAL A 281 18.80 -14.15 -5.48
C VAL A 281 20.22 -13.61 -5.35
N ASP A 282 20.81 -13.64 -4.14
CA ASP A 282 22.18 -13.19 -3.86
C ASP A 282 23.05 -14.37 -3.38
N LEU A 283 23.61 -15.11 -4.34
CA LEU A 283 24.42 -16.30 -4.10
C LEU A 283 25.92 -15.98 -4.00
N ARG A 284 26.33 -14.70 -3.94
CA ARG A 284 27.74 -14.28 -3.92
C ARG A 284 28.52 -14.83 -2.73
N THR A 285 27.86 -14.95 -1.58
CA THR A 285 28.48 -15.50 -0.36
C THR A 285 28.41 -17.02 -0.26
N LYS A 286 27.70 -17.69 -1.19
CA LYS A 286 27.63 -19.15 -1.25
C LYS A 286 28.91 -19.70 -1.88
N SER A 287 29.64 -20.53 -1.13
CA SER A 287 30.92 -21.09 -1.58
C SER A 287 30.80 -21.79 -2.94
N GLY A 288 31.50 -21.28 -3.96
CA GLY A 288 31.50 -21.81 -5.33
C GLY A 288 30.39 -21.26 -6.25
N TRP A 289 29.50 -20.40 -5.76
CA TRP A 289 28.30 -19.95 -6.47
C TRP A 289 28.26 -18.44 -6.80
N ASP A 290 29.37 -17.72 -6.62
CA ASP A 290 29.47 -16.31 -7.03
C ASP A 290 29.02 -16.08 -8.49
N GLY A 291 28.08 -15.17 -8.76
CA GLY A 291 27.57 -14.93 -10.11
C GLY A 291 26.49 -15.91 -10.58
N CYS A 292 26.08 -16.88 -9.77
CA CYS A 292 25.00 -17.82 -10.11
C CYS A 292 23.61 -17.29 -9.73
N GLY A 293 23.54 -16.39 -8.74
CA GLY A 293 22.30 -15.77 -8.31
C GLY A 293 21.77 -14.79 -9.34
N LYS A 294 20.44 -14.65 -9.38
CA LYS A 294 19.75 -13.78 -10.36
C LYS A 294 20.17 -12.32 -10.25
N LEU A 295 20.55 -11.87 -9.05
CA LEU A 295 20.94 -10.50 -8.77
C LEU A 295 22.44 -10.33 -8.54
N ASP A 296 23.26 -11.40 -8.51
CA ASP A 296 24.67 -11.34 -8.11
C ASP A 296 25.46 -10.26 -8.86
N ARG A 297 25.42 -10.27 -10.19
CA ARG A 297 26.15 -9.27 -11.00
C ARG A 297 25.47 -7.90 -11.03
N ILE A 298 24.18 -7.83 -10.70
CA ILE A 298 23.48 -6.56 -10.53
C ILE A 298 23.93 -5.91 -9.22
N LEU A 299 23.92 -6.65 -8.11
CA LEU A 299 24.38 -6.17 -6.81
C LEU A 299 25.88 -5.88 -6.81
N ALA A 300 26.69 -6.67 -7.53
CA ALA A 300 28.11 -6.36 -7.72
C ALA A 300 28.33 -5.01 -8.43
N GLN A 301 27.50 -4.65 -9.42
CA GLN A 301 27.55 -3.33 -10.05
C GLN A 301 27.12 -2.22 -9.07
N VAL A 302 26.09 -2.46 -8.27
CA VAL A 302 25.53 -1.49 -7.30
C VAL A 302 26.46 -1.22 -6.13
N GLU A 303 27.15 -2.26 -5.63
CA GLU A 303 27.98 -2.23 -4.43
C GLU A 303 29.47 -2.00 -4.73
N ALA A 304 29.87 -2.00 -6.01
CA ALA A 304 31.25 -1.72 -6.40
C ALA A 304 31.70 -0.35 -5.86
N THR A 305 32.88 -0.32 -5.23
CA THR A 305 33.56 0.90 -4.79
C THR A 305 33.77 1.81 -6.01
N PRO A 306 33.68 3.15 -5.89
CA PRO A 306 33.60 4.02 -7.06
C PRO A 306 34.94 4.10 -7.79
N ASN A 307 35.10 3.25 -8.80
CA ASN A 307 35.88 3.45 -10.01
C ASN A 307 35.23 2.56 -11.08
N ASP A 308 34.57 3.17 -12.06
CA ASP A 308 34.42 2.69 -13.44
C ASP A 308 34.35 1.16 -13.68
N GLN A 309 33.51 0.44 -12.93
CA GLN A 309 33.15 -0.94 -13.24
C GLN A 309 32.13 -0.96 -14.38
N PRO A 310 32.10 -1.99 -15.24
CA PRO A 310 31.13 -2.10 -16.32
C PRO A 310 29.70 -2.06 -15.79
N TRP A 311 29.12 -0.86 -15.94
CA TRP A 311 27.72 -0.58 -15.73
C TRP A 311 26.97 -0.85 -17.03
N VAL A 312 26.00 -1.76 -17.03
CA VAL A 312 25.16 -2.01 -18.20
C VAL A 312 23.70 -1.68 -17.91
N PRO A 313 22.90 -1.31 -18.92
CA PRO A 313 21.49 -0.99 -18.70
C PRO A 313 20.72 -2.15 -18.07
N LEU A 314 19.80 -1.85 -17.18
CA LEU A 314 19.03 -2.83 -16.42
C LEU A 314 17.52 -2.64 -16.63
N GLY A 315 16.86 -3.67 -17.15
CA GLY A 315 15.42 -3.76 -17.23
C GLY A 315 14.84 -4.75 -16.22
N PHE A 316 13.68 -4.46 -15.66
CA PHE A 316 12.90 -5.40 -14.86
C PHE A 316 11.55 -5.64 -15.52
N GLU A 317 11.00 -6.84 -15.34
CA GLU A 317 9.60 -7.13 -15.67
C GLU A 317 8.80 -7.47 -14.42
N GLY A 318 7.58 -6.91 -14.33
CA GLY A 318 6.66 -7.12 -13.22
C GLY A 318 5.28 -7.63 -13.66
N TYR A 319 4.73 -8.52 -12.85
CA TYR A 319 3.37 -9.07 -12.97
C TYR A 319 2.59 -8.85 -11.66
N ASP A 320 1.26 -8.84 -11.72
CA ASP A 320 0.36 -8.64 -10.56
C ASP A 320 0.61 -9.65 -9.44
N TYR A 321 0.81 -10.92 -9.77
CA TYR A 321 1.12 -11.98 -8.80
C TYR A 321 2.46 -11.82 -8.09
N MET A 322 3.37 -10.97 -8.60
CA MET A 322 4.63 -10.68 -7.91
C MET A 322 4.47 -9.72 -6.73
N VAL A 323 3.35 -9.01 -6.68
CA VAL A 323 3.06 -7.94 -5.72
C VAL A 323 1.68 -8.13 -5.10
N GLY A 324 1.29 -9.37 -4.80
CA GLY A 324 0.07 -9.70 -4.05
C GLY A 324 -1.24 -9.69 -4.85
N GLY A 325 -1.21 -9.42 -6.16
CA GLY A 325 -2.37 -9.50 -7.04
C GLY A 325 -2.59 -10.87 -7.67
N TYR A 326 -3.74 -11.09 -8.31
CA TYR A 326 -4.00 -12.24 -9.17
C TYR A 326 -5.29 -12.03 -9.99
N GLU A 327 -5.14 -11.51 -11.20
CA GLU A 327 -6.22 -11.19 -12.15
C GLU A 327 -7.19 -12.35 -12.39
N PRO A 328 -6.76 -13.61 -12.57
CA PRO A 328 -7.70 -14.72 -12.79
C PRO A 328 -8.72 -14.94 -11.67
N LEU A 329 -8.42 -14.47 -10.44
CA LEU A 329 -9.34 -14.49 -9.30
C LEU A 329 -9.90 -13.09 -8.96
N GLY A 330 -9.64 -12.09 -9.81
CA GLY A 330 -10.08 -10.71 -9.57
C GLY A 330 -9.42 -10.06 -8.35
N ILE A 331 -8.21 -10.49 -7.98
CA ILE A 331 -7.45 -9.94 -6.86
C ILE A 331 -6.56 -8.80 -7.39
N PRO A 332 -6.74 -7.55 -6.93
CA PRO A 332 -5.91 -6.43 -7.36
C PRO A 332 -4.49 -6.52 -6.77
N PRO A 333 -3.49 -5.89 -7.40
CA PRO A 333 -2.14 -5.81 -6.84
C PRO A 333 -2.13 -5.04 -5.50
N ASP A 334 -1.28 -5.47 -4.57
CA ASP A 334 -1.06 -4.85 -3.26
C ASP A 334 -0.15 -3.62 -3.41
N PRO A 335 -0.63 -2.40 -3.10
CA PRO A 335 0.16 -1.18 -3.25
C PRO A 335 1.41 -1.10 -2.37
N VAL A 336 1.40 -1.73 -1.19
CA VAL A 336 2.56 -1.78 -0.28
C VAL A 336 3.63 -2.66 -0.91
N GLN A 337 3.27 -3.87 -1.33
CA GLN A 337 4.21 -4.78 -1.98
C GLN A 337 4.76 -4.19 -3.28
N PHE A 338 3.93 -3.52 -4.07
CA PHE A 338 4.38 -2.83 -5.29
C PHE A 338 5.37 -1.71 -4.99
N PHE A 339 5.12 -0.86 -3.98
CA PHE A 339 6.07 0.18 -3.56
C PHE A 339 7.45 -0.40 -3.26
N TRP A 340 7.50 -1.44 -2.42
CA TRP A 340 8.75 -2.04 -2.00
C TRP A 340 9.48 -2.80 -3.12
N ALA A 341 8.74 -3.38 -4.06
CA ALA A 341 9.33 -4.02 -5.24
C ALA A 341 9.97 -2.98 -6.18
N VAL A 342 9.30 -1.84 -6.39
CA VAL A 342 9.85 -0.72 -7.17
C VAL A 342 11.06 -0.09 -6.46
N ALA A 343 11.00 0.10 -5.14
CA ALA A 343 12.14 0.56 -4.35
C ALA A 343 13.35 -0.38 -4.46
N ALA A 344 13.12 -1.70 -4.45
CA ALA A 344 14.17 -2.69 -4.66
C ALA A 344 14.79 -2.59 -6.07
N ALA A 345 13.98 -2.39 -7.10
CA ALA A 345 14.45 -2.17 -8.47
C ALA A 345 15.26 -0.87 -8.60
N LEU A 346 14.85 0.21 -7.96
CA LEU A 346 15.62 1.46 -7.93
C LEU A 346 16.93 1.31 -7.16
N HIS A 347 16.96 0.62 -6.02
CA HIS A 347 18.21 0.27 -5.35
C HIS A 347 19.14 -0.50 -6.30
N ARG A 348 18.61 -1.35 -7.18
CA ARG A 348 19.38 -2.04 -8.22
C ARG A 348 19.72 -1.17 -9.43
N ARG A 349 19.34 0.12 -9.39
CA ARG A 349 19.54 1.13 -10.43
C ARG A 349 18.85 0.78 -11.75
N ALA A 350 17.59 0.35 -11.66
CA ALA A 350 16.76 0.10 -12.83
C ALA A 350 16.73 1.29 -13.81
N ASP A 351 16.94 0.99 -15.09
CA ASP A 351 16.71 1.93 -16.20
C ASP A 351 15.29 1.78 -16.75
N TYR A 352 14.82 0.54 -16.85
CA TYR A 352 13.51 0.21 -17.40
C TYR A 352 12.74 -0.69 -16.44
N ILE A 353 11.43 -0.46 -16.31
CA ILE A 353 10.52 -1.41 -15.67
C ILE A 353 9.36 -1.65 -16.63
N THR A 354 9.27 -2.86 -17.18
CA THR A 354 8.11 -3.32 -17.95
C THR A 354 7.05 -3.89 -17.00
N LEU A 355 5.81 -3.45 -17.11
CA LEU A 355 4.71 -3.87 -16.24
C LEU A 355 3.58 -4.45 -17.07
N GLU A 356 3.14 -5.67 -16.76
CA GLU A 356 1.91 -6.20 -17.34
C GLU A 356 0.72 -5.26 -17.06
N ARG A 357 -0.15 -5.10 -18.06
CA ARG A 357 -1.21 -4.09 -18.02
C ARG A 357 -2.19 -4.28 -16.86
N ASN A 358 -2.39 -5.53 -16.43
CA ASN A 358 -3.28 -5.88 -15.32
C ASN A 358 -2.77 -5.38 -13.95
N LEU A 359 -1.51 -4.97 -13.83
CA LEU A 359 -0.99 -4.22 -12.67
C LEU A 359 -1.44 -2.77 -12.63
N LEU A 360 -1.79 -2.20 -13.77
CA LEU A 360 -1.99 -0.76 -13.94
C LEU A 360 -3.45 -0.34 -13.77
N PHE A 361 -4.38 -1.23 -14.10
CA PHE A 361 -5.82 -0.98 -14.00
C PHE A 361 -6.62 -2.26 -13.79
N CYS A 362 -7.81 -2.10 -13.24
CA CYS A 362 -8.73 -3.21 -13.04
C CYS A 362 -9.39 -3.64 -14.35
N ASN A 363 -8.79 -4.62 -15.03
CA ASN A 363 -9.23 -5.05 -16.35
C ASN A 363 -10.61 -5.73 -16.37
N TRP A 364 -11.05 -6.28 -15.23
CA TRP A 364 -12.37 -6.91 -15.05
C TRP A 364 -13.44 -5.96 -14.48
N CYS A 365 -13.05 -4.77 -14.03
CA CYS A 365 -13.98 -3.75 -13.58
C CYS A 365 -14.64 -3.06 -14.77
N ALA A 366 -15.91 -2.68 -14.64
CA ALA A 366 -16.54 -1.81 -15.64
C ALA A 366 -15.78 -0.47 -15.71
N GLY A 367 -15.67 0.14 -16.89
CA GLY A 367 -14.85 1.35 -17.10
C GLY A 367 -13.33 1.20 -16.91
N LYS A 368 -12.83 0.02 -16.51
CA LYS A 368 -11.41 -0.31 -16.34
C LYS A 368 -10.58 0.75 -15.57
N PRO A 369 -10.98 1.14 -14.35
CA PRO A 369 -10.29 2.12 -13.52
C PRO A 369 -8.79 1.83 -13.35
N PRO A 370 -7.93 2.86 -13.42
CA PRO A 370 -6.54 2.75 -12.97
C PRO A 370 -6.44 2.48 -11.46
N TYR A 371 -5.40 1.77 -11.04
CA TYR A 371 -5.09 1.59 -9.62
C TYR A 371 -4.29 2.80 -9.09
N THR A 372 -4.98 3.79 -8.54
CA THR A 372 -4.38 5.07 -8.15
C THR A 372 -3.20 4.95 -7.16
N ALA A 373 -3.26 3.99 -6.23
CA ALA A 373 -2.16 3.75 -5.29
C ALA A 373 -0.90 3.16 -5.96
N ILE A 374 -1.07 2.35 -7.01
CA ILE A 374 0.04 1.86 -7.86
C ILE A 374 0.65 3.03 -8.63
N LEU A 375 -0.20 3.87 -9.22
CA LEU A 375 0.24 5.04 -9.98
C LEU A 375 0.99 6.06 -9.11
N ALA A 376 0.62 6.22 -7.84
CA ALA A 376 1.34 7.09 -6.91
C ALA A 376 2.82 6.66 -6.74
N THR A 377 3.05 5.35 -6.59
CA THR A 377 4.42 4.78 -6.56
C THR A 377 5.16 5.04 -7.85
N MET A 378 4.53 4.83 -9.01
CA MET A 378 5.14 5.10 -10.31
C MET A 378 5.48 6.59 -10.48
N GLY A 379 4.61 7.49 -10.01
CA GLY A 379 4.80 8.93 -10.05
C GLY A 379 6.02 9.39 -9.25
N TRP A 380 6.29 8.76 -8.10
CA TRP A 380 7.51 8.95 -7.32
C TRP A 380 8.74 8.35 -8.01
N ALA A 381 8.65 7.10 -8.47
CA ALA A 381 9.79 6.33 -8.98
C ALA A 381 10.33 6.84 -10.33
N LYS A 382 9.47 7.39 -11.19
CA LYS A 382 9.84 7.78 -12.57
C LYS A 382 11.01 8.78 -12.64
N GLN A 383 11.26 9.56 -11.59
CA GLN A 383 12.34 10.55 -11.56
C GLN A 383 13.72 9.93 -11.32
N TYR A 384 13.77 8.68 -10.86
CA TYR A 384 15.00 7.95 -10.50
C TYR A 384 15.40 6.88 -11.52
N LEU A 385 14.48 6.46 -12.40
CA LEU A 385 14.74 5.45 -13.42
C LEU A 385 15.76 5.96 -14.44
N GLY A 386 16.80 5.16 -14.67
CA GLY A 386 17.92 5.44 -15.56
C GLY A 386 18.73 6.67 -15.20
N LYS A 387 18.70 7.07 -13.93
CA LYS A 387 19.58 8.12 -13.40
C LYS A 387 20.95 7.55 -13.08
N HIS A 388 21.95 8.41 -13.21
CA HIS A 388 23.29 8.22 -12.73
C HIS A 388 23.47 8.99 -11.41
N VAL A 389 24.52 8.65 -10.66
CA VAL A 389 24.80 9.27 -9.36
C VAL A 389 24.99 10.78 -9.44
N THR A 390 25.37 11.31 -10.60
CA THR A 390 25.64 12.74 -10.80
C THR A 390 24.44 13.56 -11.25
N ASP A 391 23.36 12.94 -11.75
CA ASP A 391 22.21 13.63 -12.35
C ASP A 391 20.85 13.23 -11.73
N THR A 392 20.88 12.35 -10.73
CA THR A 392 19.70 12.00 -9.93
C THR A 392 19.16 13.23 -9.16
N PRO A 393 17.83 13.41 -9.04
CA PRO A 393 17.25 14.56 -8.34
C PRO A 393 17.44 14.54 -6.82
N SER A 394 17.68 13.37 -6.22
CA SER A 394 18.03 13.17 -4.82
C SER A 394 18.70 11.80 -4.63
N VAL A 395 19.32 11.60 -3.47
CA VAL A 395 19.82 10.30 -3.01
C VAL A 395 19.04 9.90 -1.76
N TRP A 396 18.74 8.61 -1.59
CA TRP A 396 17.87 8.17 -0.50
C TRP A 396 18.19 6.77 -0.02
N VAL A 397 17.77 6.47 1.21
CA VAL A 397 17.79 5.13 1.79
C VAL A 397 16.42 4.85 2.38
N ILE A 398 15.86 3.70 2.02
CA ILE A 398 14.69 3.12 2.68
C ILE A 398 15.23 2.04 3.62
N LEU A 399 15.01 2.27 4.92
CA LEU A 399 15.56 1.48 6.00
C LEU A 399 14.75 0.19 6.16
N ARG A 400 15.43 -0.95 6.02
CA ARG A 400 14.83 -2.27 6.12
C ARG A 400 15.86 -3.33 6.48
N GLU A 401 15.37 -4.54 6.68
CA GLU A 401 16.17 -5.75 6.60
C GLU A 401 15.33 -6.86 5.96
N THR A 402 15.91 -7.95 5.48
CA THR A 402 15.12 -9.09 5.02
C THR A 402 14.51 -9.86 6.20
N GLY A 403 13.30 -10.38 5.98
CA GLY A 403 12.64 -11.30 6.89
C GLY A 403 13.24 -12.70 6.88
N TYR A 404 14.03 -13.04 5.86
CA TYR A 404 14.70 -14.34 5.73
C TYR A 404 15.94 -14.45 6.61
N CYS A 405 16.18 -15.60 7.20
CA CYS A 405 17.39 -15.88 7.97
C CYS A 405 18.63 -15.97 7.05
N TRP A 406 19.78 -15.41 7.47
CA TRP A 406 21.06 -15.53 6.74
C TRP A 406 22.29 -15.82 7.62
N ASP A 407 22.11 -15.99 8.93
CA ASP A 407 23.21 -16.24 9.87
C ASP A 407 23.65 -17.72 9.90
N PRO A 408 24.91 -18.00 10.32
CA PRO A 408 25.35 -19.36 10.59
C PRO A 408 24.46 -20.03 11.65
N GLY A 409 23.58 -20.95 11.23
CA GLY A 409 22.60 -21.62 12.11
C GLY A 409 21.15 -21.60 11.63
N CYS A 410 20.83 -20.87 10.54
CA CYS A 410 19.55 -21.01 9.86
C CYS A 410 19.36 -22.46 9.37
N ALA A 411 18.15 -23.03 9.51
CA ALA A 411 17.93 -24.40 9.04
C ALA A 411 17.89 -24.51 7.51
N THR A 412 17.72 -23.37 6.82
CA THR A 412 17.87 -23.23 5.37
C THR A 412 18.59 -21.94 5.03
N ASP A 413 19.60 -22.04 4.18
CA ASP A 413 20.28 -20.88 3.61
C ASP A 413 19.57 -20.51 2.31
N LEU A 414 18.72 -19.49 2.37
CA LEU A 414 17.89 -19.06 1.25
C LEU A 414 18.45 -17.84 0.52
N TYR A 415 19.66 -17.37 0.86
CA TYR A 415 20.37 -16.32 0.12
C TYR A 415 19.49 -15.13 -0.33
N PRO A 416 18.80 -14.46 0.61
CA PRO A 416 18.01 -13.28 0.32
C PRO A 416 18.90 -12.07 0.05
N GLN A 417 18.34 -11.02 -0.56
CA GLN A 417 19.00 -9.71 -0.55
C GLN A 417 18.95 -9.11 0.86
N LYS A 418 20.11 -8.77 1.43
CA LYS A 418 20.25 -8.26 2.80
C LYS A 418 20.27 -6.73 2.86
N GLY A 419 20.17 -6.16 4.06
CA GLY A 419 20.43 -4.75 4.33
C GLY A 419 19.32 -3.79 3.90
N ASN A 420 19.66 -2.50 3.76
CA ASN A 420 18.73 -1.46 3.34
C ASN A 420 18.46 -1.49 1.82
N TYR A 421 17.46 -0.74 1.37
CA TYR A 421 17.40 -0.32 -0.04
C TYR A 421 17.98 1.08 -0.17
N SER A 422 19.17 1.17 -0.75
CA SER A 422 19.97 2.39 -0.87
C SER A 422 20.08 2.86 -2.31
N PHE A 423 19.84 4.15 -2.52
CA PHE A 423 20.03 4.86 -3.79
C PHE A 423 21.05 5.99 -3.59
N TRP A 424 22.33 5.60 -3.56
CA TRP A 424 23.51 6.44 -3.27
C TRP A 424 23.50 7.18 -1.92
N LEU A 425 22.65 6.73 -1.00
CA LEU A 425 22.70 7.05 0.42
C LEU A 425 22.81 5.74 1.20
N GLU A 426 23.85 5.61 1.99
CA GLU A 426 24.13 4.47 2.85
C GLU A 426 23.79 4.83 4.30
N GLN A 427 23.30 3.85 5.04
CA GLN A 427 23.20 3.93 6.49
C GLN A 427 24.26 2.99 7.08
N ASP A 428 25.16 3.52 7.89
CA ASP A 428 26.32 2.78 8.43
C ASP A 428 26.09 2.43 9.90
N ASP A 429 25.66 1.19 10.15
CA ASP A 429 25.48 0.62 11.49
C ASP A 429 26.80 0.34 12.22
N SER A 430 27.95 0.38 11.54
CA SER A 430 29.24 0.02 12.11
C SER A 430 29.91 1.15 12.90
N LEU A 431 29.48 2.40 12.64
CA LEU A 431 30.00 3.58 13.33
C LEU A 431 29.61 3.61 14.83
N PRO A 432 30.38 4.32 15.67
CA PRO A 432 30.16 4.32 17.12
C PRO A 432 28.72 4.66 17.51
N GLN A 433 28.13 3.84 18.38
CA GLN A 433 26.73 3.96 18.84
C GLN A 433 25.70 3.94 17.67
N GLY A 434 26.08 3.41 16.51
CA GLY A 434 25.31 3.46 15.27
C GLY A 434 24.40 2.28 15.00
N ARG A 435 24.48 1.20 15.80
CA ARG A 435 23.72 -0.03 15.53
C ARG A 435 22.22 0.21 15.68
N THR A 436 21.47 -0.11 14.63
CA THR A 436 20.01 -0.04 14.61
C THR A 436 19.35 -1.42 14.74
N VAL A 437 18.04 -1.41 14.96
CA VAL A 437 17.20 -2.62 15.02
C VAL A 437 16.14 -2.55 13.93
N ALA A 438 16.11 -3.54 13.04
CA ALA A 438 15.04 -3.67 12.06
C ALA A 438 13.74 -4.11 12.76
N THR A 439 12.61 -3.53 12.33
CA THR A 439 11.33 -3.73 13.02
C THR A 439 10.14 -3.60 12.06
N THR A 440 9.10 -4.39 12.28
CA THR A 440 7.92 -4.52 11.39
C THR A 440 6.63 -4.80 12.16
N TYR A 441 5.49 -4.35 11.61
CA TYR A 441 4.17 -4.77 12.12
C TYR A 441 3.80 -6.20 11.74
N LEU A 442 4.45 -6.78 10.72
CA LEU A 442 4.16 -8.11 10.21
C LEU A 442 4.41 -9.15 11.30
N ALA A 443 3.58 -10.19 11.32
CA ALA A 443 3.89 -11.42 12.04
C ALA A 443 5.09 -12.12 11.40
N ARG A 444 5.74 -13.02 12.17
CA ARG A 444 6.99 -13.66 11.74
C ARG A 444 6.85 -14.40 10.40
N ASP A 445 5.74 -15.10 10.21
CA ASP A 445 5.39 -15.87 9.02
C ASP A 445 5.07 -15.00 7.80
N GLU A 446 4.64 -13.76 8.01
CA GLU A 446 4.35 -12.79 6.95
C GLU A 446 5.61 -12.09 6.41
N THR A 447 6.77 -12.25 7.08
CA THR A 447 8.05 -11.64 6.66
C THR A 447 8.78 -12.41 5.55
N VAL A 448 8.27 -13.59 5.18
CA VAL A 448 8.81 -14.48 4.16
C VAL A 448 7.69 -15.00 3.27
N ARG A 449 8.01 -15.66 2.14
CA ARG A 449 6.97 -16.27 1.30
C ARG A 449 6.25 -17.39 2.06
N ALA A 450 4.93 -17.46 1.88
CA ALA A 450 4.08 -18.46 2.53
C ALA A 450 4.51 -19.91 2.22
N SER A 451 5.05 -20.17 1.02
CA SER A 451 5.59 -21.48 0.64
C SER A 451 6.84 -21.87 1.45
N ASP A 452 7.71 -20.91 1.72
CA ASP A 452 8.97 -21.13 2.44
C ASP A 452 8.67 -21.30 3.93
N TRP A 453 7.76 -20.49 4.47
CA TRP A 453 7.24 -20.69 5.82
C TRP A 453 6.58 -22.07 5.97
N SER A 454 5.77 -22.51 5.01
CA SER A 454 5.15 -23.84 5.05
C SER A 454 6.19 -24.97 5.03
N SER A 455 7.33 -24.76 4.36
CA SER A 455 8.39 -25.75 4.21
C SER A 455 9.35 -25.79 5.40
N PHE A 456 9.66 -24.63 5.99
CA PHE A 456 10.76 -24.47 6.95
C PHE A 456 10.34 -23.86 8.29
N GLY A 457 9.14 -23.30 8.40
CA GLY A 457 8.63 -22.60 9.58
C GLY A 457 9.55 -21.45 10.02
N ALA A 458 9.62 -21.21 11.33
CA ALA A 458 10.44 -20.13 11.91
C ALA A 458 11.93 -20.21 11.58
N SER A 459 12.44 -21.38 11.17
CA SER A 459 13.86 -21.58 10.91
C SER A 459 14.38 -20.87 9.65
N CYS A 460 13.50 -20.48 8.73
CA CYS A 460 13.85 -19.68 7.56
C CYS A 460 13.73 -18.17 7.80
N THR A 461 13.35 -17.75 9.01
CA THR A 461 13.10 -16.33 9.33
C THR A 461 14.23 -15.72 10.16
N ASN A 462 14.55 -14.47 9.88
CA ASN A 462 15.55 -13.68 10.58
C ASN A 462 15.10 -13.45 12.02
N SER A 463 15.78 -14.04 12.99
CA SER A 463 15.44 -13.93 14.42
C SER A 463 15.75 -12.55 15.01
N ALA A 464 16.66 -11.78 14.40
CA ALA A 464 17.03 -10.43 14.85
C ALA A 464 15.99 -9.37 14.45
N LEU A 465 15.10 -9.66 13.49
CA LEU A 465 14.00 -8.77 13.11
C LEU A 465 12.95 -8.70 14.23
N GLU A 466 12.63 -7.51 14.70
CA GLU A 466 11.49 -7.28 15.61
C GLU A 466 10.18 -7.32 14.84
N VAL A 467 9.31 -8.28 15.17
CA VAL A 467 8.04 -8.51 14.46
C VAL A 467 6.85 -8.17 15.33
N GLY A 468 5.67 -8.08 14.73
CA GLY A 468 4.39 -7.90 15.43
C GLY A 468 4.24 -6.54 16.12
N GLN A 469 5.03 -5.53 15.71
CA GLN A 469 4.93 -4.18 16.24
C GLN A 469 3.74 -3.45 15.63
N SER A 470 2.52 -3.81 16.05
CA SER A 470 1.27 -3.33 15.45
C SER A 470 1.13 -1.81 15.37
N PHE A 471 1.76 -1.07 16.29
CA PHE A 471 1.78 0.40 16.26
C PHE A 471 2.47 0.99 15.02
N LEU A 472 3.32 0.22 14.31
CA LEU A 472 3.96 0.65 13.06
C LEU A 472 2.97 0.76 11.90
N ARG A 473 1.79 0.12 11.98
CA ARG A 473 0.70 0.31 11.02
C ARG A 473 0.15 1.74 11.03
N GLY A 474 0.43 2.49 12.09
CA GLY A 474 -0.05 3.85 12.28
C GLY A 474 -1.55 3.95 12.57
N THR A 475 -2.02 5.15 12.89
CA THR A 475 -3.44 5.39 13.15
C THR A 475 -4.27 5.13 11.88
N GLY A 476 -5.24 4.23 11.96
CA GLY A 476 -6.11 3.86 10.84
C GLY A 476 -5.38 3.21 9.67
N ASP A 477 -4.29 2.47 9.93
CA ASP A 477 -3.48 1.80 8.90
C ASP A 477 -2.83 2.77 7.89
N SER A 478 -2.69 4.05 8.26
CA SER A 478 -2.00 5.06 7.45
C SER A 478 -0.52 4.77 7.19
N GLY A 479 0.08 3.86 7.96
CA GLY A 479 1.49 3.47 7.92
C GLY A 479 1.77 2.09 7.36
N LEU A 480 0.84 1.46 6.63
CA LEU A 480 1.06 0.11 6.09
C LEU A 480 2.30 0.03 5.17
N LYS A 481 2.65 1.11 4.46
CA LYS A 481 3.83 1.15 3.60
C LYS A 481 5.11 1.36 4.42
N GLU A 482 5.12 2.39 5.26
CA GLU A 482 6.28 2.83 6.04
C GLU A 482 6.65 1.82 7.15
N GLY A 483 5.64 1.26 7.81
CA GLY A 483 5.78 0.28 8.88
C GLY A 483 5.91 -1.16 8.41
N TRP A 484 5.81 -1.41 7.09
CA TRP A 484 5.95 -2.76 6.53
C TRP A 484 7.27 -3.38 6.94
N ILE A 485 8.33 -2.58 6.88
CA ILE A 485 9.56 -2.77 7.61
C ILE A 485 10.28 -1.43 7.70
N CYS A 486 10.88 -1.15 8.84
CA CYS A 486 11.64 0.06 9.11
C CYS A 486 12.82 -0.27 10.04
N ARG A 487 13.60 0.73 10.44
CA ARG A 487 14.61 0.57 11.49
C ARG A 487 14.36 1.53 12.63
N ARG A 488 14.75 1.14 13.84
CA ARG A 488 14.80 2.00 15.01
C ARG A 488 16.20 2.13 15.59
N THR A 489 16.47 3.23 16.27
CA THR A 489 17.65 3.34 17.16
C THR A 489 17.57 2.27 18.25
N ASP A 490 18.72 1.91 18.82
CA ASP A 490 18.82 0.93 19.91
C ASP A 490 19.42 1.54 21.17
N GLN A 491 18.72 2.55 21.67
CA GLN A 491 19.17 3.36 22.80
C GLN A 491 19.49 2.53 24.04
N THR A 492 18.68 1.51 24.36
CA THR A 492 18.85 0.68 25.55
C THR A 492 20.21 -0.03 25.57
N SER A 493 20.74 -0.37 24.40
CA SER A 493 22.07 -0.99 24.25
C SER A 493 23.20 0.05 24.08
N GLY A 494 22.90 1.34 24.26
CA GLY A 494 23.85 2.45 24.07
C GLY A 494 24.01 2.91 22.62
N ASN A 495 23.17 2.47 21.69
CA ASN A 495 23.24 2.87 20.28
C ASN A 495 22.21 3.95 19.97
N ARG A 496 22.64 5.20 20.12
CA ARG A 496 21.80 6.39 20.01
C ARG A 496 21.70 6.97 18.62
N TYR A 497 22.57 6.56 17.70
CA TYR A 497 22.74 7.22 16.42
C TYR A 497 22.27 6.33 15.26
N MET A 498 21.76 6.97 14.21
CA MET A 498 21.74 6.40 12.86
C MET A 498 22.66 7.25 11.98
N TRP A 499 23.74 6.67 11.46
CA TRP A 499 24.71 7.38 10.64
C TRP A 499 24.44 7.21 9.16
N PHE A 500 24.63 8.28 8.38
CA PHE A 500 24.35 8.28 6.95
C PHE A 500 25.51 8.85 6.16
N LYS A 501 25.77 8.21 5.02
CA LYS A 501 26.84 8.57 4.09
C LYS A 501 26.30 8.68 2.67
N ILE A 502 26.51 9.83 2.06
CA ILE A 502 26.16 10.16 0.69
C ILE A 502 27.30 9.70 -0.21
N ASP A 503 26.98 9.21 -1.41
CA ASP A 503 28.02 8.94 -2.41
C ASP A 503 28.75 10.23 -2.79
N ASP A 504 30.07 10.24 -2.60
CA ASP A 504 30.92 11.40 -2.84
C ASP A 504 30.76 11.95 -4.26
N ARG A 505 30.42 11.13 -5.26
CA ARG A 505 30.21 11.59 -6.64
C ARG A 505 28.98 12.48 -6.76
N TYR A 506 27.88 12.13 -6.07
CA TYR A 506 26.67 12.96 -6.06
C TYR A 506 26.96 14.30 -5.38
N ARG A 507 27.62 14.26 -4.21
CA ARG A 507 28.02 15.48 -3.49
C ARG A 507 28.97 16.35 -4.33
N ASN A 508 29.99 15.76 -4.95
CA ASN A 508 30.95 16.47 -5.80
C ASN A 508 30.32 17.09 -7.05
N ALA A 509 29.28 16.46 -7.61
CA ALA A 509 28.53 16.99 -8.75
C ALA A 509 27.64 18.19 -8.40
N HIS A 510 27.37 18.43 -7.11
CA HIS A 510 26.50 19.51 -6.63
C HIS A 510 27.21 20.43 -5.63
N PRO A 511 28.25 21.18 -6.06
CA PRO A 511 29.00 22.07 -5.18
C PRO A 511 28.18 23.33 -4.88
N GLY A 512 27.58 23.42 -3.69
CA GLY A 512 26.77 24.59 -3.33
C GLY A 512 26.54 24.82 -1.85
N GLY A 513 26.85 23.85 -0.98
CA GLY A 513 26.59 23.95 0.46
C GLY A 513 25.10 23.89 0.83
N GLU A 514 24.18 24.15 -0.10
CA GLU A 514 22.74 24.02 0.13
C GLU A 514 22.30 22.57 -0.03
N ALA A 515 21.53 22.08 0.94
CA ALA A 515 20.94 20.74 0.89
C ALA A 515 19.62 20.70 1.66
N THR A 516 18.71 19.83 1.23
CA THR A 516 17.49 19.48 1.98
C THR A 516 17.56 18.02 2.39
N ILE A 517 17.41 17.74 3.68
CA ILE A 517 17.29 16.38 4.21
C ILE A 517 15.86 16.16 4.68
N THR A 518 15.19 15.14 4.14
CA THR A 518 13.84 14.73 4.54
C THR A 518 13.91 13.38 5.24
N VAL A 519 13.38 13.31 6.45
CA VAL A 519 13.33 12.08 7.27
C VAL A 519 11.88 11.68 7.49
N THR A 520 11.51 10.48 7.05
CA THR A 520 10.19 9.88 7.31
C THR A 520 10.26 9.06 8.60
N TYR A 521 9.56 9.51 9.65
CA TYR A 521 9.62 8.97 11.00
C TYR A 521 8.23 8.69 11.58
N LEU A 522 8.13 7.75 12.52
CA LEU A 522 6.88 7.52 13.25
C LEU A 522 6.76 8.50 14.42
N ASP A 523 5.70 9.30 14.42
CA ASP A 523 5.38 10.25 15.49
C ASP A 523 4.68 9.57 16.67
N ARG A 524 5.42 8.70 17.37
CA ARG A 524 4.98 7.94 18.54
C ARG A 524 5.85 8.27 19.75
N GLY A 525 5.22 8.56 20.89
CA GLY A 525 5.88 9.08 22.08
C GLY A 525 5.96 10.60 22.07
N THR A 526 6.54 11.17 23.13
CA THR A 526 6.74 12.61 23.31
C THR A 526 8.22 12.98 23.46
N ASP A 527 9.10 12.01 23.23
CA ASP A 527 10.54 12.12 23.19
C ASP A 527 11.02 12.87 21.94
N THR A 528 12.31 13.22 21.93
CA THR A 528 12.90 14.15 20.98
C THR A 528 14.02 13.51 20.19
N TRP A 529 14.18 13.90 18.94
CA TRP A 529 15.35 13.51 18.17
C TRP A 529 15.87 14.68 17.37
N ARG A 530 17.14 14.65 16.98
CA ARG A 530 17.73 15.73 16.19
C ARG A 530 18.57 15.20 15.05
N LEU A 531 18.77 16.06 14.07
CA LEU A 531 19.68 15.81 12.96
C LEU A 531 20.96 16.62 13.14
N GLU A 532 22.10 15.94 13.05
CA GLU A 532 23.43 16.54 13.09
C GLU A 532 24.16 16.25 11.78
N TYR A 533 24.89 17.22 11.22
CA TYR A 533 25.50 17.11 9.89
C TYR A 533 26.90 17.74 9.82
N ASP A 534 27.68 17.29 8.85
CA ASP A 534 28.98 17.82 8.46
C ASP A 534 28.77 19.15 7.71
N SER A 535 29.01 20.28 8.38
CA SER A 535 28.97 21.60 7.75
C SER A 535 30.36 22.05 7.31
N THR A 536 30.43 23.11 6.50
CA THR A 536 31.69 23.77 6.11
C THR A 536 32.54 24.27 7.29
N SER A 537 31.96 24.34 8.50
CA SER A 537 32.62 24.78 9.73
C SER A 537 32.75 23.67 10.79
N GLY A 538 32.53 22.40 10.41
CA GLY A 538 32.49 21.24 11.30
C GLY A 538 31.07 20.82 11.66
N GLN A 539 30.92 19.97 12.68
CA GLN A 539 29.62 19.43 13.08
C GLN A 539 28.61 20.53 13.46
N ARG A 540 27.38 20.45 12.94
CA ARG A 540 26.26 21.31 13.32
C ARG A 540 24.98 20.51 13.55
N VAL A 541 24.04 21.11 14.30
CA VAL A 541 22.67 20.61 14.48
C VAL A 541 21.79 21.30 13.44
N ALA A 542 21.10 20.54 12.60
CA ALA A 542 20.14 21.07 11.63
C ALA A 542 18.80 21.46 12.28
N GLY A 543 18.39 20.70 13.27
CA GLY A 543 17.17 20.96 14.04
C GLY A 543 16.82 19.80 14.97
N THR A 544 15.88 20.06 15.87
CA THR A 544 15.32 19.08 16.82
C THR A 544 13.83 18.93 16.58
N VAL A 545 13.36 17.70 16.54
CA VAL A 545 11.96 17.33 16.40
C VAL A 545 11.46 16.84 17.75
N THR A 546 10.37 17.44 18.24
CA THR A 546 9.63 16.95 19.41
C THR A 546 8.41 16.17 18.91
N LYS A 547 8.30 14.91 19.32
CA LYS A 547 7.17 14.08 18.91
C LYS A 547 5.88 14.49 19.61
N GLY A 548 4.77 14.44 18.86
CA GLY A 548 3.43 14.80 19.31
C GLY A 548 2.58 13.58 19.69
N ASN A 549 3.13 12.37 19.64
CA ASN A 549 2.44 11.10 19.90
C ASN A 549 1.16 10.89 19.07
N THR A 550 1.14 11.33 17.82
CA THR A 550 -0.05 11.15 16.94
C THR A 550 -0.23 9.73 16.42
N GLY A 551 0.81 8.89 16.48
CA GLY A 551 0.82 7.55 15.91
C GLY A 551 0.81 7.55 14.37
N LEU A 552 1.09 8.68 13.74
CA LEU A 552 1.18 8.81 12.28
C LEU A 552 2.64 8.81 11.84
N TRP A 553 2.91 8.28 10.65
CA TRP A 553 4.18 8.53 9.96
C TRP A 553 4.19 9.96 9.43
N LYS A 554 5.27 10.69 9.73
CA LYS A 554 5.45 12.10 9.39
C LYS A 554 6.79 12.32 8.70
N GLN A 555 6.92 13.46 8.04
CA GLN A 555 8.18 13.91 7.46
C GLN A 555 8.70 15.12 8.22
N ALA A 556 9.96 15.06 8.63
CA ALA A 556 10.73 16.21 9.09
C ALA A 556 11.67 16.64 7.96
N VAL A 557 11.65 17.94 7.64
CA VAL A 557 12.44 18.52 6.55
C VAL A 557 13.44 19.52 7.12
N PHE A 558 14.71 19.32 6.82
CA PHE A 558 15.81 20.17 7.27
C PHE A 558 16.46 20.83 6.07
N ASN A 559 16.43 22.16 6.03
CA ASN A 559 17.11 22.95 5.00
C ASN A 559 18.45 23.44 5.53
N LEU A 560 19.52 23.03 4.87
CA LEU A 560 20.90 23.33 5.20
C LEU A 560 21.44 24.36 4.22
N THR A 561 22.22 25.31 4.73
CA THR A 561 22.80 26.41 3.92
C THR A 561 24.31 26.32 3.78
N ASP A 562 24.94 25.43 4.55
CA ASP A 562 26.39 25.28 4.62
C ASP A 562 26.83 23.81 4.81
N ALA A 563 26.07 22.88 4.25
CA ALA A 563 26.33 21.44 4.24
C ALA A 563 27.62 21.12 3.45
N ALA A 564 28.65 20.65 4.15
CA ALA A 564 29.86 20.14 3.52
C ALA A 564 29.65 18.71 3.03
N LEU A 565 29.11 17.83 3.89
CA LEU A 565 28.82 16.43 3.59
C LEU A 565 30.01 15.73 2.91
N ASN A 566 31.19 15.87 3.54
CA ASN A 566 32.48 15.38 3.08
C ASN A 566 33.04 14.30 4.02
N ASN A 567 32.18 13.49 4.62
CA ASN A 567 32.50 12.47 5.61
C ASN A 567 33.13 13.03 6.90
N GLY A 568 32.90 14.31 7.23
CA GLY A 568 33.50 15.00 8.37
C GLY A 568 32.96 14.60 9.75
N LEU A 569 31.89 13.80 9.83
CA LEU A 569 31.34 13.29 11.08
C LEU A 569 31.75 11.83 11.31
N SER A 570 33.01 11.62 11.71
CA SER A 570 33.56 10.28 11.99
C SER A 570 33.49 9.32 10.80
N GLY A 571 33.59 9.85 9.58
CA GLY A 571 33.48 9.08 8.33
C GLY A 571 32.09 9.06 7.70
N ALA A 572 31.09 9.69 8.34
CA ALA A 572 29.74 9.90 7.81
C ALA A 572 29.45 11.39 7.55
N ASP A 573 28.36 11.68 6.86
CA ASP A 573 27.95 13.02 6.46
C ASP A 573 26.94 13.64 7.42
N PHE A 574 26.02 12.83 7.94
CA PHE A 574 25.04 13.26 8.93
C PHE A 574 24.56 12.08 9.77
N ARG A 575 23.90 12.38 10.88
CA ARG A 575 23.28 11.39 11.75
C ARG A 575 21.97 11.88 12.36
N ILE A 576 21.11 10.92 12.68
CA ILE A 576 19.98 11.10 13.59
C ILE A 576 20.44 10.71 14.98
N ASP A 577 20.18 11.55 15.98
CA ASP A 577 20.45 11.32 17.40
C ASP A 577 19.14 11.23 18.19
N CYS A 578 18.94 10.10 18.87
CA CYS A 578 17.77 9.80 19.70
C CYS A 578 17.67 10.59 21.00
N MET A 579 18.63 11.48 21.25
CA MET A 579 18.70 12.32 22.45
C MET A 579 18.77 11.55 23.79
N ALA A 580 18.89 10.23 23.75
CA ALA A 580 18.77 9.34 24.90
C ALA A 580 17.41 9.44 25.63
N ASP A 581 16.34 9.85 24.95
CA ASP A 581 15.00 9.97 25.55
C ASP A 581 13.92 9.06 24.91
N GLY A 582 14.28 8.26 23.89
CA GLY A 582 13.44 7.22 23.31
C GLY A 582 14.07 6.59 22.06
N ASN A 583 13.38 5.60 21.47
CA ASN A 583 13.80 5.09 20.16
C ASN A 583 12.98 5.75 19.04
N GLU A 584 13.64 5.99 17.92
CA GLU A 584 13.09 6.64 16.73
C GLU A 584 12.95 5.59 15.66
N TYR A 585 11.72 5.43 15.18
CA TYR A 585 11.40 4.53 14.09
C TYR A 585 11.44 5.33 12.80
N ILE A 586 12.40 5.02 11.94
CA ILE A 586 12.69 5.73 10.70
C ILE A 586 12.46 4.78 9.53
N HIS A 587 11.66 5.22 8.57
CA HIS A 587 11.36 4.46 7.35
C HIS A 587 12.31 4.85 6.22
N MET A 588 12.47 6.15 5.95
CA MET A 588 13.21 6.64 4.78
C MET A 588 13.92 7.94 5.10
N VAL A 589 15.12 8.11 4.52
CA VAL A 589 15.85 9.36 4.49
C VAL A 589 16.15 9.72 3.04
N ASP A 590 15.86 10.96 2.65
CA ASP A 590 16.13 11.52 1.32
C ASP A 590 16.98 12.80 1.45
N VAL A 591 17.99 12.94 0.58
CA VAL A 591 18.89 14.08 0.53
C VAL A 591 18.95 14.65 -0.87
N ARG A 592 18.58 15.93 -0.97
CA ARG A 592 18.68 16.74 -2.19
C ARG A 592 19.76 17.80 -2.02
N MET A 593 20.69 17.90 -2.96
CA MET A 593 21.71 18.97 -2.99
C MET A 593 21.25 20.12 -3.90
N GLY A 594 21.63 21.35 -3.57
CA GLY A 594 21.34 22.56 -4.36
C GLY A 594 20.08 23.32 -3.92
N ALA A 595 19.65 24.26 -4.77
CA ALA A 595 18.70 25.32 -4.45
C ALA A 595 17.46 24.84 -3.67
N VAL A 596 17.32 25.40 -2.46
CA VAL A 596 16.24 25.16 -1.51
C VAL A 596 14.90 25.47 -2.18
N GLY A 597 14.07 24.44 -2.39
CA GLY A 597 12.66 24.64 -2.78
C GLY A 597 11.91 25.43 -1.69
N PRO A 598 10.74 26.01 -1.99
CA PRO A 598 10.00 26.79 -1.00
C PRO A 598 9.78 25.99 0.29
N THR A 599 10.02 26.63 1.43
CA THR A 599 9.76 26.10 2.78
C THR A 599 8.30 25.64 2.89
N TYR A 600 8.08 24.34 2.95
CA TYR A 600 6.80 23.77 3.37
C TYR A 600 6.82 23.56 4.89
N THR A 601 5.97 24.31 5.58
CA THR A 601 5.52 24.01 6.96
C THR A 601 4.92 22.61 6.98
N PRO A 602 5.07 21.79 8.06
CA PRO A 602 4.66 20.39 8.08
C PRO A 602 3.21 20.24 7.64
N THR A 603 3.01 19.71 6.44
CA THR A 603 1.69 19.47 5.84
C THR A 603 1.52 17.96 5.79
N ALA A 604 0.42 17.46 6.34
CA ALA A 604 0.03 16.07 6.19
C ALA A 604 -0.22 15.79 4.70
N THR A 605 0.48 14.80 4.16
CA THR A 605 0.37 14.42 2.74
C THR A 605 -1.03 13.90 2.44
N SER A 606 -1.78 14.63 1.61
CA SER A 606 -2.89 14.10 0.82
C SER A 606 -2.61 14.37 -0.66
N SER A 607 -2.95 13.43 -1.53
CA SER A 607 -2.53 13.37 -2.92
C SER A 607 -3.27 14.36 -3.84
N ALA A 608 -2.47 15.17 -4.54
CA ALA A 608 -2.59 15.76 -5.89
C ALA A 608 -3.94 16.25 -6.47
N SER A 609 -4.01 17.53 -6.83
CA SER A 609 -4.15 18.01 -8.22
C SER A 609 -4.19 19.55 -8.24
N ASP A 610 -3.29 20.22 -8.96
CA ASP A 610 -3.45 21.63 -9.33
C ASP A 610 -2.97 21.87 -10.76
N THR A 611 -3.87 22.43 -11.58
CA THR A 611 -3.60 22.97 -12.92
C THR A 611 -3.62 24.51 -12.81
N PRO A 612 -2.67 25.25 -13.42
CA PRO A 612 -2.47 26.67 -13.13
C PRO A 612 -3.45 27.56 -13.91
N THR A 613 -4.00 28.59 -13.27
CA THR A 613 -4.68 29.70 -13.97
C THR A 613 -4.11 31.05 -13.53
N LEU A 614 -3.66 31.83 -14.52
CA LEU A 614 -3.08 33.16 -14.38
C LEU A 614 -4.13 34.20 -13.94
N THR A 615 -3.77 35.11 -13.02
CA THR A 615 -4.53 36.34 -12.75
C THR A 615 -3.60 37.55 -12.77
N PRO A 616 -3.94 38.65 -13.47
CA PRO A 616 -3.21 39.92 -13.39
C PRO A 616 -3.79 40.87 -12.32
N THR A 617 -2.92 41.46 -11.50
CA THR A 617 -3.08 42.73 -10.74
C THR A 617 -2.83 43.92 -11.73
N PRO A 618 -3.09 45.23 -11.45
CA PRO A 618 -3.22 45.91 -10.14
C PRO A 618 -4.18 47.12 -10.02
N GLY A 619 -4.37 47.62 -8.78
CA GLY A 619 -4.88 48.97 -8.55
C GLY A 619 -5.14 49.37 -7.08
N MET A 620 -4.24 50.15 -6.49
CA MET A 620 -4.48 51.15 -5.42
C MET A 620 -4.03 52.50 -6.01
N PRO A 621 -4.53 53.71 -5.61
CA PRO A 621 -4.54 54.21 -4.22
C PRO A 621 -5.73 55.14 -3.89
N THR A 622 -5.83 55.66 -2.64
CA THR A 622 -5.86 57.11 -2.32
C THR A 622 -6.17 57.36 -0.82
N ILE A 623 -5.41 58.29 -0.23
CA ILE A 623 -5.46 58.80 1.15
C ILE A 623 -6.16 60.18 1.13
N THR A 624 -6.99 60.55 2.13
CA THR A 624 -7.25 61.95 2.54
C THR A 624 -7.76 62.03 4.01
N PRO A 625 -7.49 63.09 4.82
CA PRO A 625 -7.33 62.99 6.29
C PRO A 625 -8.20 63.93 7.20
N ILE A 626 -8.03 63.74 8.53
CA ILE A 626 -8.24 64.59 9.77
C ILE A 626 -9.67 64.94 10.28
N PRO A 627 -9.91 65.47 11.52
CA PRO A 627 -9.38 65.21 12.90
C PRO A 627 -10.48 65.00 13.99
N GLY A 628 -10.10 64.46 15.16
CA GLY A 628 -10.86 64.63 16.42
C GLY A 628 -10.22 63.92 17.62
N THR A 629 -9.90 64.65 18.67
CA THR A 629 -9.18 64.24 19.91
C THR A 629 -9.93 64.88 21.11
N PRO A 630 -9.77 64.49 22.40
CA PRO A 630 -9.65 63.18 23.06
C PRO A 630 -10.72 63.00 24.19
N THR A 631 -10.89 61.78 24.71
CA THR A 631 -11.17 61.58 26.16
C THR A 631 -10.54 60.28 26.64
N ILE A 632 -9.69 60.39 27.66
CA ILE A 632 -8.96 59.30 28.33
C ILE A 632 -9.87 58.65 29.37
N THR A 633 -10.07 57.33 29.25
CA THR A 633 -10.75 56.45 30.22
C THR A 633 -9.69 55.49 30.77
N PRO A 634 -9.62 55.24 32.09
CA PRO A 634 -8.59 54.38 32.68
C PRO A 634 -8.72 52.93 32.23
N THR A 635 -7.63 52.38 31.67
CA THR A 635 -7.50 50.99 31.22
C THR A 635 -7.37 50.04 32.42
N PRO A 636 -8.15 48.94 32.48
CA PRO A 636 -7.89 47.86 33.42
C PRO A 636 -6.57 47.14 33.09
N SER A 637 -5.83 46.78 34.13
CA SER A 637 -4.60 46.00 34.07
C SER A 637 -4.81 44.66 33.35
N ASN A 638 -3.99 44.37 32.34
CA ASN A 638 -3.91 43.04 31.70
C ASN A 638 -3.30 42.03 32.67
N THR A 639 -4.15 41.28 33.37
CA THR A 639 -3.75 39.99 33.95
C THR A 639 -3.63 38.98 32.80
N PRO A 640 -2.55 38.18 32.69
CA PRO A 640 -2.44 37.20 31.63
C PRO A 640 -3.61 36.21 31.70
N ASN A 641 -4.41 36.17 30.64
CA ASN A 641 -5.46 35.18 30.50
C ASN A 641 -4.78 33.83 30.23
N VAL A 642 -4.60 33.03 31.28
CA VAL A 642 -4.08 31.66 31.15
C VAL A 642 -5.12 30.90 30.35
N THR A 643 -4.81 30.56 29.09
CA THR A 643 -5.66 29.66 28.30
C THR A 643 -5.76 28.34 29.06
N PRO A 644 -6.97 27.93 29.50
CA PRO A 644 -7.12 26.70 30.25
C PRO A 644 -6.66 25.53 29.38
N THR A 645 -5.54 24.90 29.76
CA THR A 645 -4.96 23.80 28.97
C THR A 645 -5.68 22.50 29.32
N PRO A 646 -6.19 21.74 28.34
CA PRO A 646 -6.74 20.41 28.56
C PRO A 646 -5.74 19.49 29.28
N ARG A 647 -6.22 18.76 30.28
CA ARG A 647 -5.48 17.75 31.03
C ARG A 647 -6.09 16.39 30.76
N THR A 648 -5.27 15.40 30.44
CA THR A 648 -5.72 14.01 30.28
C THR A 648 -5.19 13.16 31.43
N ILE A 649 -6.07 12.38 32.05
CA ILE A 649 -5.72 11.43 33.11
C ILE A 649 -6.23 10.03 32.73
N THR A 650 -5.54 9.00 33.23
CA THR A 650 -6.00 7.61 33.15
C THR A 650 -6.32 7.12 34.55
N ILE A 651 -7.54 6.64 34.75
CA ILE A 651 -8.04 6.11 36.02
C ILE A 651 -8.21 4.60 35.84
N LYS A 652 -7.55 3.81 36.69
CA LYS A 652 -7.77 2.35 36.77
C LYS A 652 -8.79 2.05 37.88
N PRO A 653 -9.54 0.94 37.81
CA PRO A 653 -10.31 0.47 38.97
C PRO A 653 -9.33 0.22 40.11
N GLY A 654 -9.48 0.95 41.22
CA GLY A 654 -8.53 0.98 42.32
C GLY A 654 -8.84 -0.08 43.38
N ARG A 655 -7.82 -0.78 43.89
CA ARG A 655 -7.91 -1.83 44.92
C ARG A 655 -8.51 -1.38 46.28
N ALA A 656 -8.81 -0.08 46.44
CA ALA A 656 -9.49 0.47 47.62
C ALA A 656 -10.94 0.95 47.35
N ASP A 657 -11.26 1.47 46.15
CA ASP A 657 -12.56 2.15 45.89
C ASP A 657 -13.12 2.00 44.45
N GLY A 658 -12.39 1.33 43.54
CA GLY A 658 -12.83 1.08 42.17
C GLY A 658 -12.88 -0.42 41.90
N TYR A 659 -14.08 -0.97 41.84
CA TYR A 659 -14.28 -2.41 41.76
C TYR A 659 -14.93 -2.82 40.44
N ASP A 660 -14.65 -4.03 39.98
CA ASP A 660 -15.41 -4.72 38.93
C ASP A 660 -15.86 -6.11 39.39
N THR A 661 -16.93 -6.62 38.78
CA THR A 661 -17.45 -7.98 39.00
C THR A 661 -18.37 -8.35 37.85
N HIS A 662 -18.82 -9.59 37.79
CA HIS A 662 -19.92 -10.00 36.92
C HIS A 662 -21.01 -10.72 37.71
N ILE A 663 -22.25 -10.56 37.26
CA ILE A 663 -23.44 -11.19 37.85
C ILE A 663 -24.05 -12.17 36.86
N VAL A 664 -24.51 -13.32 37.38
CA VAL A 664 -24.86 -14.49 36.56
C VAL A 664 -26.28 -14.94 36.86
N ARG A 665 -27.14 -15.00 35.82
CA ARG A 665 -28.54 -15.42 35.99
C ARG A 665 -28.71 -16.90 36.34
N TYR A 666 -27.83 -17.76 35.83
CA TYR A 666 -27.86 -19.21 36.07
C TYR A 666 -27.53 -19.57 37.53
N ASP A 667 -26.72 -18.73 38.19
CA ASP A 667 -26.23 -18.94 39.55
C ASP A 667 -26.45 -17.65 40.36
N PRO A 668 -27.73 -17.35 40.69
CA PRO A 668 -28.15 -15.97 40.95
C PRO A 668 -27.76 -15.42 42.32
N ASP A 669 -27.29 -16.28 43.24
CA ASP A 669 -26.88 -15.93 44.61
C ASP A 669 -25.36 -16.02 44.82
N THR A 670 -24.59 -16.31 43.77
CA THR A 670 -23.11 -16.41 43.84
C THR A 670 -22.44 -15.09 43.48
N ASN A 671 -21.41 -14.73 44.24
CA ASN A 671 -20.57 -13.56 43.99
C ASN A 671 -19.31 -13.93 43.21
N TYR A 672 -18.91 -13.08 42.27
CA TYR A 672 -17.74 -13.27 41.39
C TYR A 672 -16.72 -12.13 41.48
N GLY A 673 -16.71 -11.37 42.57
CA GLY A 673 -15.87 -10.17 42.74
C GLY A 673 -14.36 -10.41 42.83
N THR A 674 -13.90 -11.66 42.79
CA THR A 674 -12.47 -12.04 42.73
C THR A 674 -12.11 -12.77 41.43
N SER A 675 -13.04 -12.82 40.47
CA SER A 675 -12.81 -13.45 39.18
C SER A 675 -11.80 -12.66 38.37
N ALA A 676 -10.80 -13.34 37.78
CA ALA A 676 -9.84 -12.73 36.85
C ALA A 676 -10.48 -12.27 35.52
N ARG A 677 -11.75 -12.63 35.26
CA ARG A 677 -12.48 -12.26 34.03
C ARG A 677 -13.86 -11.69 34.34
N LEU A 678 -14.26 -10.72 33.52
CA LEU A 678 -15.59 -10.11 33.48
C LEU A 678 -16.39 -10.70 32.33
N TRP A 679 -17.50 -11.37 32.65
CA TRP A 679 -18.27 -12.13 31.67
C TRP A 679 -19.48 -11.35 31.16
N LEU A 680 -19.76 -11.48 29.86
CA LEU A 680 -20.87 -10.83 29.18
C LEU A 680 -21.53 -11.79 28.20
N ARG A 681 -22.85 -11.98 28.32
CA ARG A 681 -23.66 -12.81 27.41
C ARG A 681 -25.14 -12.57 27.67
N THR A 682 -25.97 -12.60 26.63
CA THR A 682 -27.43 -12.62 26.77
C THR A 682 -28.02 -13.82 26.03
N LEU A 683 -28.29 -14.89 26.78
CA LEU A 683 -28.93 -16.10 26.25
C LEU A 683 -29.68 -16.84 27.36
N GLY A 684 -31.01 -16.73 27.40
CA GLY A 684 -31.86 -17.50 28.31
C GLY A 684 -31.40 -17.44 29.77
N THR A 685 -31.17 -18.61 30.37
CA THR A 685 -30.65 -18.75 31.75
C THR A 685 -29.14 -18.49 31.85
N THR A 686 -28.36 -18.63 30.78
CA THR A 686 -26.91 -18.36 30.72
C THR A 686 -26.61 -16.90 30.41
N THR A 687 -27.23 -15.98 31.14
CA THR A 687 -27.02 -14.53 30.97
C THR A 687 -25.98 -14.02 31.99
N TYR A 688 -24.98 -13.27 31.50
CA TYR A 688 -23.90 -12.67 32.28
C TYR A 688 -23.84 -11.16 32.03
N ARG A 689 -23.65 -10.37 33.09
CA ARG A 689 -23.50 -8.91 33.01
C ARG A 689 -22.32 -8.46 33.83
N THR A 690 -21.63 -7.43 33.36
CA THR A 690 -20.43 -6.90 34.02
C THR A 690 -20.76 -5.58 34.72
N LEU A 691 -20.38 -5.44 35.98
CA LEU A 691 -20.45 -4.20 36.76
C LEU A 691 -19.04 -3.64 36.93
N ILE A 692 -18.86 -2.33 36.73
CA ILE A 692 -17.56 -1.67 36.90
C ILE A 692 -17.71 -0.24 37.41
N ARG A 693 -16.81 0.20 38.30
CA ARG A 693 -16.81 1.56 38.86
C ARG A 693 -15.39 2.13 38.94
N PHE A 694 -15.26 3.42 38.59
CA PHE A 694 -14.01 4.18 38.66
C PHE A 694 -14.14 5.33 39.66
N ASP A 695 -13.08 5.62 40.41
CA ASP A 695 -13.02 6.80 41.27
C ASP A 695 -12.67 8.05 40.44
N THR A 696 -13.65 8.92 40.25
CA THR A 696 -13.51 10.18 39.52
C THR A 696 -13.17 11.37 40.40
N SER A 697 -13.00 11.19 41.72
CA SER A 697 -12.69 12.26 42.68
C SER A 697 -11.34 12.93 42.43
N VAL A 698 -10.46 12.26 41.70
CA VAL A 698 -9.17 12.78 41.21
C VAL A 698 -9.32 13.93 40.21
N ILE A 699 -10.53 14.15 39.66
CA ILE A 699 -10.86 15.27 38.79
C ILE A 699 -11.48 16.39 39.63
N PRO A 700 -10.96 17.64 39.59
CA PRO A 700 -11.57 18.75 40.29
C PRO A 700 -13.04 18.95 39.87
N SER A 701 -13.95 19.09 40.84
CA SER A 701 -15.40 19.17 40.59
C SER A 701 -15.86 20.38 39.74
N ASN A 702 -14.99 21.38 39.56
CA ASN A 702 -15.21 22.54 38.69
C ASN A 702 -14.60 22.39 37.29
N SER A 703 -14.32 21.16 36.85
CA SER A 703 -13.70 20.88 35.57
C SER A 703 -14.73 20.64 34.46
N LEU A 704 -14.45 21.16 33.26
CA LEU A 704 -15.18 20.79 32.05
C LEU A 704 -14.60 19.49 31.50
N VAL A 705 -15.33 18.39 31.60
CA VAL A 705 -14.95 17.12 30.96
C VAL A 705 -15.18 17.24 29.45
N GLN A 706 -14.11 17.14 28.68
CA GLN A 706 -14.14 17.22 27.21
C GLN A 706 -14.35 15.85 26.58
N SER A 707 -13.76 14.80 27.15
CA SER A 707 -13.96 13.42 26.71
C SER A 707 -13.69 12.44 27.85
N ALA A 708 -14.46 11.36 27.94
CA ALA A 708 -14.13 10.21 28.78
C ALA A 708 -14.40 8.89 28.04
N ARG A 709 -13.40 8.00 27.99
CA ARG A 709 -13.51 6.69 27.33
C ARG A 709 -13.14 5.56 28.26
N LEU A 710 -14.07 4.62 28.42
CA LEU A 710 -13.88 3.35 29.12
C LEU A 710 -13.20 2.37 28.17
N TYR A 711 -12.17 1.65 28.62
CA TYR A 711 -11.46 0.63 27.86
C TYR A 711 -11.49 -0.72 28.57
N LEU A 712 -11.91 -1.77 27.85
CA LEU A 712 -11.83 -3.17 28.28
C LEU A 712 -11.18 -4.02 27.18
N TYR A 713 -10.30 -4.95 27.55
CA TYR A 713 -9.65 -5.86 26.61
C TYR A 713 -10.35 -7.21 26.56
N LEU A 714 -10.83 -7.62 25.38
CA LEU A 714 -11.47 -8.92 25.17
C LEU A 714 -10.40 -10.01 25.04
N ASP A 715 -10.50 -11.07 25.83
CA ASP A 715 -9.53 -12.17 25.82
C ASP A 715 -9.59 -13.04 24.55
N TYR A 716 -8.74 -14.07 24.49
CA TYR A 716 -8.65 -14.97 23.35
C TYR A 716 -9.80 -15.98 23.28
N TYR A 717 -10.69 -16.04 24.27
CA TYR A 717 -11.74 -17.05 24.37
C TYR A 717 -12.74 -16.92 23.21
N ALA A 718 -12.72 -17.89 22.31
CA ALA A 718 -13.47 -17.88 21.06
C ALA A 718 -14.76 -18.70 21.17
N HIS A 719 -15.80 -18.13 21.76
CA HIS A 719 -17.14 -18.72 21.75
C HIS A 719 -18.04 -17.96 20.76
N GLN A 720 -18.47 -18.63 19.68
CA GLN A 720 -19.27 -18.03 18.59
C GLN A 720 -18.65 -16.74 18.02
N PRO A 721 -17.35 -16.73 17.64
CA PRO A 721 -16.63 -15.50 17.25
C PRO A 721 -17.19 -14.80 16.00
N TRP A 722 -18.05 -15.47 15.24
CA TRP A 722 -18.77 -14.88 14.10
C TRP A 722 -19.93 -13.95 14.51
N LEU A 723 -20.43 -14.04 15.75
CA LEU A 723 -21.40 -13.08 16.28
C LEU A 723 -20.65 -11.85 16.78
N SER A 724 -21.09 -10.66 16.38
CA SER A 724 -20.51 -9.38 16.82
C SER A 724 -21.50 -8.67 17.76
N PRO A 725 -21.64 -9.13 19.02
CA PRO A 725 -22.56 -8.54 19.99
C PRO A 725 -22.33 -7.04 20.17
N ARG A 726 -23.42 -6.29 20.28
CA ARG A 726 -23.39 -4.92 20.76
C ARG A 726 -23.39 -4.95 22.29
N VAL A 727 -22.31 -4.43 22.87
CA VAL A 727 -22.19 -4.29 24.32
C VAL A 727 -22.52 -2.85 24.69
N SER A 728 -23.56 -2.68 25.50
CA SER A 728 -24.12 -1.39 25.88
C SER A 728 -23.84 -1.10 27.35
N VAL A 729 -23.46 0.14 27.66
CA VAL A 729 -23.13 0.63 29.01
C VAL A 729 -24.32 1.42 29.54
N TYR A 730 -24.71 1.17 30.79
CA TYR A 730 -25.77 1.91 31.48
C TYR A 730 -25.27 2.45 32.81
N LYS A 731 -25.70 3.66 33.17
CA LYS A 731 -25.44 4.25 34.49
C LYS A 731 -26.13 3.43 35.58
N VAL A 732 -25.40 3.01 36.60
CA VAL A 732 -26.00 2.37 37.78
C VAL A 732 -26.45 3.48 38.76
N LYS A 733 -27.61 3.29 39.38
CA LYS A 733 -28.23 4.23 40.34
C LYS A 733 -28.20 3.72 41.78
N ARG A 734 -28.21 2.40 41.96
CA ARG A 734 -28.13 1.77 43.27
C ARG A 734 -26.67 1.45 43.61
N ASP A 735 -26.29 1.75 44.84
CA ASP A 735 -24.95 1.44 45.33
C ASP A 735 -24.78 -0.08 45.45
N TRP A 736 -23.58 -0.58 45.15
CA TRP A 736 -23.27 -2.02 45.16
C TRP A 736 -21.84 -2.23 45.65
N ALA A 737 -21.50 -3.47 46.00
CA ALA A 737 -20.13 -3.85 46.41
C ALA A 737 -19.68 -5.07 45.61
N ALA A 738 -18.49 -5.05 45.00
CA ALA A 738 -18.03 -6.13 44.13
C ALA A 738 -17.91 -7.48 44.84
N SER A 739 -17.58 -7.49 46.14
CA SER A 739 -17.49 -8.69 46.98
C SER A 739 -18.84 -9.24 47.45
N GLU A 740 -19.95 -8.55 47.18
CA GLU A 740 -21.29 -8.93 47.65
C GLU A 740 -22.33 -9.00 46.53
N ALA A 741 -22.13 -8.30 45.42
CA ALA A 741 -23.10 -8.23 44.34
C ALA A 741 -23.31 -9.61 43.70
N THR A 742 -24.58 -9.97 43.55
CA THR A 742 -25.05 -11.19 42.87
C THR A 742 -26.11 -10.79 41.84
N TRP A 743 -26.67 -11.76 41.12
CA TRP A 743 -27.81 -11.48 40.23
C TRP A 743 -29.03 -10.99 41.01
N ASN A 744 -29.27 -11.53 42.22
CA ASN A 744 -30.42 -11.17 43.03
C ASN A 744 -30.21 -9.92 43.91
N ALA A 745 -28.97 -9.63 44.34
CA ALA A 745 -28.72 -8.58 45.31
C ALA A 745 -27.54 -7.65 44.93
N ALA A 746 -27.69 -6.36 45.25
CA ALA A 746 -26.63 -5.36 45.08
C ALA A 746 -25.59 -5.43 46.21
N ARG A 747 -26.06 -5.79 47.42
CA ARG A 747 -25.30 -6.05 48.64
C ARG A 747 -25.99 -7.13 49.48
N SER A 748 -25.29 -7.68 50.46
CA SER A 748 -25.88 -8.65 51.38
C SER A 748 -27.10 -8.06 52.11
N GLY A 749 -28.28 -8.66 51.91
CA GLY A 749 -29.54 -8.17 52.47
C GLY A 749 -30.21 -7.01 51.70
N GLU A 750 -29.60 -6.50 50.63
CA GLU A 750 -30.15 -5.42 49.80
C GLU A 750 -30.39 -5.91 48.35
N PRO A 751 -31.60 -6.39 48.03
CA PRO A 751 -31.90 -6.91 46.69
C PRO A 751 -31.86 -5.81 45.61
N TRP A 752 -31.57 -6.18 44.37
CA TRP A 752 -31.90 -5.34 43.22
C TRP A 752 -33.43 -5.15 43.14
N GLN A 753 -33.91 -4.04 42.57
CA GLN A 753 -35.34 -3.82 42.39
C GLN A 753 -35.89 -4.84 41.40
N VAL A 754 -35.11 -5.10 40.35
CA VAL A 754 -35.28 -6.24 39.46
C VAL A 754 -33.93 -6.95 39.36
N ALA A 755 -33.93 -8.26 39.63
CA ALA A 755 -32.74 -9.10 39.57
C ALA A 755 -32.01 -8.91 38.22
N GLY A 756 -30.68 -8.81 38.29
CA GLY A 756 -29.82 -8.46 37.16
C GLY A 756 -29.53 -6.97 37.03
N CYS A 757 -29.90 -6.14 38.02
CA CYS A 757 -29.82 -4.68 37.95
C CYS A 757 -30.70 -4.14 36.79
N ASP A 758 -31.96 -4.58 36.71
CA ASP A 758 -32.88 -4.24 35.60
C ASP A 758 -34.00 -3.27 35.97
N GLY A 759 -34.12 -2.91 37.24
CA GLY A 759 -35.12 -1.94 37.69
C GLY A 759 -34.74 -0.51 37.29
N SER A 760 -35.74 0.34 37.09
CA SER A 760 -35.53 1.78 36.84
C SER A 760 -34.90 2.51 38.04
N GLY A 761 -34.99 1.93 39.24
CA GLY A 761 -34.27 2.33 40.44
C GLY A 761 -32.93 1.60 40.67
N ASP A 762 -32.53 0.69 39.77
CA ASP A 762 -31.22 0.02 39.78
C ASP A 762 -30.24 0.69 38.83
N ARG A 763 -30.69 1.02 37.61
CA ARG A 763 -29.89 1.67 36.56
C ARG A 763 -30.72 2.62 35.68
N ASP A 764 -30.06 3.35 34.80
CA ASP A 764 -30.72 4.00 33.67
C ASP A 764 -31.23 2.98 32.65
N MET A 765 -32.43 3.24 32.11
CA MET A 765 -33.04 2.40 31.08
C MET A 765 -32.57 2.79 29.68
N SER A 766 -32.05 4.00 29.53
CA SER A 766 -31.32 4.45 28.34
C SER A 766 -29.85 4.14 28.51
N GLU A 767 -29.25 3.59 27.46
CA GLU A 767 -27.82 3.37 27.42
C GLU A 767 -27.06 4.69 27.34
N SER A 768 -25.88 4.71 27.94
CA SER A 768 -24.98 5.86 27.98
C SER A 768 -23.93 5.80 26.89
N ALA A 769 -23.58 4.58 26.45
CA ALA A 769 -22.62 4.30 25.39
C ALA A 769 -22.81 2.87 24.88
N ALA A 770 -22.37 2.58 23.66
CA ALA A 770 -22.34 1.20 23.18
C ALA A 770 -21.27 1.01 22.11
N THR A 771 -20.76 -0.21 22.03
CA THR A 771 -19.72 -0.61 21.09
C THR A 771 -19.98 -2.04 20.63
N VAL A 772 -19.79 -2.29 19.34
CA VAL A 772 -19.84 -3.64 18.77
C VAL A 772 -18.53 -4.36 19.09
N VAL A 773 -18.65 -5.54 19.67
CA VAL A 773 -17.53 -6.36 20.12
C VAL A 773 -17.43 -7.60 19.23
N SER A 774 -16.48 -7.61 18.28
CA SER A 774 -16.40 -8.59 17.18
C SER A 774 -15.14 -9.45 17.23
N THR A 775 -13.98 -8.82 17.38
CA THR A 775 -12.64 -9.42 17.34
C THR A 775 -12.13 -9.74 18.75
N ASN A 776 -11.67 -10.97 18.98
CA ASN A 776 -10.97 -11.37 20.21
C ASN A 776 -9.58 -10.70 20.31
N ASN A 777 -8.93 -10.76 21.47
CA ASN A 777 -7.59 -10.16 21.68
C ASN A 777 -7.53 -8.67 21.29
N THR A 778 -8.57 -7.91 21.63
CA THR A 778 -8.75 -6.54 21.14
C THR A 778 -9.25 -5.64 22.26
N TRP A 779 -8.71 -4.41 22.33
CA TRP A 779 -9.25 -3.34 23.17
C TRP A 779 -10.53 -2.80 22.55
N TYR A 780 -11.59 -2.78 23.35
CA TYR A 780 -12.81 -2.06 23.04
C TYR A 780 -12.92 -0.82 23.91
N SER A 781 -13.52 0.23 23.35
CA SER A 781 -13.76 1.47 24.08
C SER A 781 -15.21 1.91 23.99
N TRP A 782 -15.72 2.53 25.04
CA TRP A 782 -17.03 3.15 25.10
C TRP A 782 -16.88 4.63 25.46
N ASP A 783 -17.55 5.50 24.72
CA ASP A 783 -17.59 6.93 25.03
C ASP A 783 -18.56 7.18 26.19
N VAL A 784 -18.02 7.32 27.40
CA VAL A 784 -18.77 7.54 28.64
C VAL A 784 -18.62 8.99 29.11
N THR A 785 -18.33 9.92 28.19
CA THR A 785 -18.10 11.34 28.48
C THR A 785 -19.22 11.95 29.31
N SER A 786 -20.48 11.67 28.96
CA SER A 786 -21.66 12.18 29.66
C SER A 786 -21.75 11.67 31.10
N LEU A 787 -21.44 10.39 31.34
CA LEU A 787 -21.44 9.80 32.68
C LEU A 787 -20.36 10.41 33.57
N VAL A 788 -19.16 10.54 33.04
CA VAL A 788 -18.03 11.10 33.79
C VAL A 788 -18.23 12.59 34.05
N ALA A 789 -18.76 13.34 33.08
CA ALA A 789 -19.13 14.74 33.29
C ALA A 789 -20.16 14.90 34.42
N ASP A 790 -21.19 14.06 34.45
CA ASP A 790 -22.17 14.06 35.53
C ASP A 790 -21.56 13.65 36.88
N TRP A 791 -20.65 12.67 36.92
CA TRP A 791 -19.97 12.29 38.16
C TRP A 791 -18.97 13.33 38.67
N VAL A 792 -18.35 14.12 37.78
CA VAL A 792 -17.50 15.25 38.18
C VAL A 792 -18.35 16.39 38.75
N ALA A 793 -19.52 16.67 38.15
CA ALA A 793 -20.45 17.67 38.64
C ALA A 793 -21.18 17.23 39.94
N ASN A 794 -21.52 15.94 40.03
CA ASN A 794 -22.29 15.33 41.11
C ASN A 794 -21.60 14.05 41.64
N PRO A 795 -20.48 14.15 42.38
CA PRO A 795 -19.69 12.98 42.81
C PRO A 795 -20.47 11.92 43.59
N ALA A 796 -21.48 12.33 44.37
CA ALA A 796 -22.34 11.40 45.13
C ALA A 796 -23.14 10.44 44.23
N GLY A 797 -23.37 10.81 42.96
CA GLY A 797 -24.11 10.03 41.96
C GLY A 797 -23.30 8.95 41.25
N ASN A 798 -21.98 8.85 41.50
CA ASN A 798 -21.15 7.81 40.91
C ASN A 798 -21.37 6.46 41.62
N LYS A 799 -22.28 5.64 41.09
CA LYS A 799 -22.47 4.24 41.48
C LYS A 799 -21.91 3.25 40.44
N GLY A 800 -21.08 3.74 39.51
CA GLY A 800 -20.51 2.94 38.43
C GLY A 800 -21.49 2.68 37.28
N MET A 801 -21.18 1.65 36.51
CA MET A 801 -21.89 1.30 35.28
C MET A 801 -22.03 -0.21 35.11
N ILE A 802 -23.05 -0.62 34.37
CA ILE A 802 -23.28 -2.02 33.99
C ILE A 802 -23.18 -2.17 32.48
N LEU A 803 -22.48 -3.20 32.03
CA LEU A 803 -22.36 -3.59 30.63
C LEU A 803 -23.31 -4.75 30.35
N ILE A 804 -24.00 -4.68 29.21
CA ILE A 804 -24.98 -5.68 28.78
C ILE A 804 -24.74 -5.99 27.30
N SER A 805 -24.53 -7.27 26.97
CA SER A 805 -24.48 -7.77 25.59
C SER A 805 -25.90 -7.97 25.05
N ASP A 806 -26.13 -7.73 23.77
CA ASP A 806 -27.42 -8.00 23.11
C ASP A 806 -27.51 -9.42 22.51
N ALA A 807 -26.41 -10.19 22.53
CA ALA A 807 -26.35 -11.49 21.86
C ALA A 807 -25.90 -12.63 22.77
N GLY A 808 -26.13 -13.85 22.27
CA GLY A 808 -25.77 -15.10 22.96
C GLY A 808 -24.29 -15.47 22.90
N ARG A 809 -23.43 -14.65 22.28
CA ARG A 809 -21.97 -14.80 22.36
C ARG A 809 -21.49 -14.49 23.77
N GLU A 810 -20.66 -15.38 24.29
CA GLU A 810 -19.95 -15.17 25.54
C GLU A 810 -18.68 -14.36 25.28
N LEU A 811 -18.57 -13.25 25.99
CA LEU A 811 -17.41 -12.36 25.97
C LEU A 811 -16.75 -12.41 27.35
N ARG A 812 -15.42 -12.46 27.37
CA ARG A 812 -14.62 -12.48 28.59
C ARG A 812 -13.59 -11.36 28.53
N PHE A 813 -13.85 -10.30 29.27
CA PHE A 813 -12.90 -9.19 29.42
C PHE A 813 -11.98 -9.45 30.62
N TYR A 814 -10.78 -8.89 30.59
CA TYR A 814 -9.89 -8.89 31.76
C TYR A 814 -10.49 -8.04 32.87
N SER A 815 -10.40 -8.51 34.13
CA SER A 815 -10.84 -7.77 35.32
C SER A 815 -9.67 -7.04 35.97
N ALA A 816 -9.97 -6.18 36.95
CA ALA A 816 -8.97 -5.55 37.79
C ALA A 816 -8.15 -6.56 38.63
N ASP A 817 -8.75 -7.71 38.95
CA ASP A 817 -8.17 -8.78 39.75
C ASP A 817 -7.31 -9.77 38.94
N ASP A 818 -7.13 -9.55 37.64
CA ASP A 818 -6.21 -10.36 36.85
C ASP A 818 -4.74 -10.09 37.21
N PRO A 819 -3.88 -11.12 37.34
CA PRO A 819 -2.46 -10.94 37.62
C PRO A 819 -1.67 -10.25 36.48
N ASP A 820 -2.16 -10.32 35.23
CA ASP A 820 -1.57 -9.65 34.07
C ASP A 820 -2.14 -8.24 33.90
N THR A 821 -1.58 -7.31 34.68
CA THR A 821 -2.01 -5.92 34.76
C THR A 821 -1.94 -5.10 33.46
N ARG A 822 -1.40 -5.67 32.36
CA ARG A 822 -1.35 -5.06 31.02
C ARG A 822 -2.73 -4.89 30.40
N TYR A 823 -3.70 -5.74 30.75
CA TYR A 823 -5.02 -5.80 30.13
C TYR A 823 -6.15 -5.31 31.05
N ASN A 824 -5.83 -4.85 32.27
CA ASN A 824 -6.83 -4.38 33.23
C ASN A 824 -7.65 -3.22 32.64
N PRO A 825 -8.96 -3.15 32.96
CA PRO A 825 -9.80 -2.05 32.52
C PRO A 825 -9.24 -0.68 32.93
N TYR A 826 -9.47 0.35 32.12
CA TYR A 826 -9.11 1.73 32.48
C TYR A 826 -10.05 2.75 31.85
N LEU A 827 -10.11 3.94 32.43
CA LEU A 827 -10.91 5.09 31.99
C LEU A 827 -9.96 6.24 31.67
N VAL A 828 -9.98 6.74 30.43
CA VAL A 828 -9.21 7.92 30.02
C VAL A 828 -10.13 9.13 30.02
N VAL A 829 -9.77 10.19 30.76
CA VAL A 829 -10.58 11.41 30.87
C VAL A 829 -9.74 12.63 30.50
N THR A 830 -10.22 13.43 29.55
CA THR A 830 -9.66 14.74 29.23
C THR A 830 -10.59 15.82 29.77
N TYR A 831 -10.05 16.76 30.55
CA TYR A 831 -10.81 17.83 31.18
C TYR A 831 -10.01 19.13 31.25
N VAL A 832 -10.72 20.24 31.39
CA VAL A 832 -10.14 21.57 31.59
C VAL A 832 -10.47 22.05 33.00
N ALA A 833 -9.45 22.31 33.81
CA ALA A 833 -9.61 22.81 35.17
C ALA A 833 -9.83 24.33 35.16
N GLY A 834 -10.89 24.80 35.83
CA GLY A 834 -11.12 26.24 36.06
C GLY A 834 -12.02 26.91 35.03
N GLY A 835 -13.31 26.55 35.04
CA GLY A 835 -14.34 27.28 34.30
C GLY A 835 -15.76 26.93 34.76
N GLY A 836 -16.23 27.51 35.87
CA GLY A 836 -17.66 27.71 36.14
C GLY A 836 -17.95 29.22 35.99
N THR A 837 -19.04 29.72 35.41
CA THR A 837 -20.43 29.26 35.30
C THR A 837 -21.15 30.18 34.29
N PRO A 838 -22.26 29.77 33.64
CA PRO A 838 -23.20 30.70 33.00
C PRO A 838 -23.83 31.63 34.04
N VAL A 839 -23.93 32.91 33.72
CA VAL A 839 -24.54 33.94 34.58
C VAL A 839 -26.00 33.62 34.92
N THR A 840 -26.29 33.65 36.22
CA THR A 840 -27.61 33.61 36.85
C THR A 840 -28.40 34.89 36.54
N PRO A 841 -29.64 34.81 36.00
CA PRO A 841 -30.63 35.88 36.14
C PRO A 841 -31.21 35.87 37.57
N THR A 842 -31.21 37.04 38.19
CA THR A 842 -31.70 37.41 39.53
C THR A 842 -33.19 37.02 39.77
N PRO A 843 -33.61 36.74 41.02
CA PRO A 843 -34.79 35.93 41.33
C PRO A 843 -36.11 36.70 41.26
N THR A 844 -37.21 36.03 40.89
CA THR A 844 -38.56 36.50 41.23
C THR A 844 -39.51 35.31 41.41
N GLY A 845 -40.07 35.20 42.62
CA GLY A 845 -41.35 34.55 42.90
C GLY A 845 -41.41 33.02 42.85
N SER A 846 -41.47 32.39 44.02
CA SER A 846 -42.02 31.04 44.19
C SER A 846 -43.46 30.97 43.63
N PRO A 847 -43.78 29.96 42.81
CA PRO A 847 -44.97 29.17 43.12
C PRO A 847 -44.69 27.67 43.03
N THR A 848 -44.98 27.01 44.15
CA THR A 848 -45.52 25.66 44.35
C THR A 848 -45.43 24.66 43.20
N ASN A 849 -44.65 23.59 43.45
CA ASN A 849 -44.59 22.35 42.67
C ASN A 849 -45.98 21.84 42.27
N THR A 850 -46.22 21.77 40.96
CA THR A 850 -47.17 20.84 40.35
C THR A 850 -46.40 19.98 39.34
N PRO A 851 -46.52 18.65 39.33
CA PRO A 851 -45.74 17.79 38.43
C PRO A 851 -46.20 18.00 36.99
N SER A 852 -45.29 18.47 36.11
CA SER A 852 -45.50 18.44 34.67
C SER A 852 -45.09 17.06 34.16
N VAL A 853 -46.03 16.35 33.55
CA VAL A 853 -45.79 15.11 32.81
C VAL A 853 -44.84 15.42 31.65
N GLU A 854 -43.69 14.77 31.60
CA GLU A 854 -42.78 14.80 30.45
C GLU A 854 -43.52 14.15 29.25
N PRO A 855 -43.62 14.81 28.09
CA PRO A 855 -44.35 14.27 26.95
C PRO A 855 -43.70 12.96 26.46
N SER A 856 -44.52 11.95 26.19
CA SER A 856 -44.06 10.68 25.62
C SER A 856 -43.46 10.91 24.22
N PRO A 857 -42.35 10.23 23.87
CA PRO A 857 -41.71 10.38 22.56
C PRO A 857 -42.67 9.97 21.44
N THR A 858 -42.79 10.82 20.41
CA THR A 858 -43.59 10.54 19.21
C THR A 858 -42.71 9.85 18.17
N VAL A 859 -43.10 8.66 17.72
CA VAL A 859 -42.40 7.92 16.65
C VAL A 859 -42.91 8.38 15.29
N THR A 860 -42.02 8.76 14.38
CA THR A 860 -42.37 9.23 13.04
C THR A 860 -41.64 8.43 11.99
N GLU A 861 -42.37 7.86 11.03
CA GLU A 861 -41.78 7.08 9.94
C GLU A 861 -41.74 7.89 8.64
N LYS A 862 -40.56 7.99 8.04
CA LYS A 862 -40.27 8.77 6.83
C LYS A 862 -39.74 7.89 5.72
N ARG A 863 -40.30 8.06 4.52
CA ARG A 863 -39.74 7.50 3.29
C ARG A 863 -38.78 8.50 2.65
N PRO A 864 -37.77 8.03 1.88
CA PRO A 864 -36.93 8.95 1.15
C PRO A 864 -37.78 9.83 0.22
N SER A 865 -37.57 11.14 0.26
CA SER A 865 -38.12 12.08 -0.71
C SER A 865 -37.37 12.01 -2.04
N GLN A 866 -36.12 11.54 -2.00
CA GLN A 866 -35.24 11.33 -3.14
C GLN A 866 -34.28 10.16 -2.86
N ASP A 867 -34.04 9.30 -3.84
CA ASP A 867 -32.98 8.30 -3.79
C ASP A 867 -32.39 7.96 -5.16
N THR A 868 -31.09 7.68 -5.17
CA THR A 868 -30.35 7.21 -6.35
C THR A 868 -29.07 6.53 -5.90
N TYR A 869 -28.26 6.03 -6.84
CA TYR A 869 -26.89 5.67 -6.53
C TYR A 869 -25.93 6.22 -7.58
N LEU A 870 -24.73 6.60 -7.11
CA LEU A 870 -23.63 7.04 -7.93
C LEU A 870 -22.89 5.81 -8.44
N ASN A 871 -22.48 5.81 -9.71
CA ASN A 871 -21.78 4.68 -10.31
C ASN A 871 -20.50 5.15 -11.02
N TYR A 872 -19.35 4.84 -10.43
CA TYR A 872 -18.03 5.14 -11.00
C TYR A 872 -17.89 4.57 -12.41
N TYR A 873 -18.49 3.40 -12.66
CA TYR A 873 -18.37 2.68 -13.91
C TYR A 873 -19.16 3.28 -15.08
N ASP A 874 -20.08 4.19 -14.79
CA ASP A 874 -20.89 4.89 -15.79
C ASP A 874 -21.13 6.33 -15.29
N PRO A 875 -20.08 7.17 -15.34
CA PRO A 875 -19.97 8.33 -14.47
C PRO A 875 -20.93 9.48 -14.82
N THR A 876 -21.48 9.46 -16.03
CA THR A 876 -22.44 10.44 -16.54
C THR A 876 -23.89 9.97 -16.46
N LYS A 877 -24.13 8.71 -16.08
CA LYS A 877 -25.48 8.14 -16.05
C LYS A 877 -26.11 8.30 -14.67
N ASN A 878 -27.40 8.60 -14.69
CA ASN A 878 -28.26 8.60 -13.52
C ASN A 878 -28.94 7.23 -13.32
N TYR A 879 -29.17 6.87 -12.05
CA TYR A 879 -29.72 5.57 -11.65
C TYR A 879 -30.93 5.67 -10.72
N GLU A 880 -31.67 6.76 -10.77
CA GLU A 880 -32.96 6.86 -10.08
C GLU A 880 -33.88 5.70 -10.54
N HIS A 881 -34.61 5.10 -9.58
CA HIS A 881 -35.57 4.00 -9.82
C HIS A 881 -34.97 2.69 -10.39
N GLN A 882 -33.68 2.44 -10.20
CA GLN A 882 -32.98 1.25 -10.72
C GLN A 882 -32.49 0.28 -9.62
N GLY A 883 -32.99 0.42 -8.39
CA GLY A 883 -32.48 -0.29 -7.22
C GLY A 883 -31.12 0.24 -6.74
N LEU A 884 -30.98 0.41 -5.43
CA LEU A 884 -29.85 1.06 -4.79
C LEU A 884 -28.65 0.11 -4.66
N ARG A 885 -27.42 0.60 -4.81
CA ARG A 885 -26.21 -0.24 -4.81
C ARG A 885 -25.03 0.39 -4.08
N VAL A 886 -24.36 -0.40 -3.25
CA VAL A 886 -23.09 -0.06 -2.59
C VAL A 886 -22.01 -1.07 -2.98
N HIS A 887 -20.81 -0.61 -3.30
CA HIS A 887 -19.67 -1.46 -3.67
C HIS A 887 -18.45 -1.19 -2.78
N GLY A 888 -17.68 -2.24 -2.44
CA GLY A 888 -16.54 -2.17 -1.51
C GLY A 888 -15.46 -1.16 -1.89
N LEU A 889 -14.97 -1.19 -3.13
CA LEU A 889 -14.02 -0.18 -3.67
C LEU A 889 -14.57 1.27 -3.78
N GLY A 890 -15.70 1.61 -3.14
CA GLY A 890 -16.35 2.90 -3.25
C GLY A 890 -16.95 3.20 -4.63
N ALA A 891 -16.88 2.26 -5.58
CA ALA A 891 -17.30 2.42 -6.97
C ALA A 891 -18.81 2.64 -7.15
N LYS A 892 -19.63 2.28 -6.15
CA LYS A 892 -21.06 2.59 -6.10
C LYS A 892 -21.45 3.05 -4.71
N LYS A 893 -22.26 4.10 -4.65
CA LYS A 893 -22.69 4.73 -3.41
C LYS A 893 -24.13 5.14 -3.48
N VAL A 894 -24.89 4.87 -2.42
CA VAL A 894 -26.31 5.22 -2.37
C VAL A 894 -26.47 6.62 -1.81
N LEU A 895 -27.33 7.44 -2.41
CA LEU A 895 -27.77 8.74 -1.89
C LEU A 895 -29.23 8.66 -1.47
N LEU A 896 -29.54 9.17 -0.28
CA LEU A 896 -30.90 9.22 0.29
C LEU A 896 -31.18 10.60 0.87
N ASN A 897 -32.35 11.17 0.61
CA ASN A 897 -32.82 12.38 1.27
C ASN A 897 -34.23 12.17 1.83
N PHE A 898 -34.59 12.86 2.92
CA PHE A 898 -35.84 12.69 3.65
C PHE A 898 -36.51 14.03 3.89
N ASP A 899 -37.83 14.13 3.85
CA ASP A 899 -38.52 15.36 4.26
C ASP A 899 -38.80 15.32 5.78
N LEU A 900 -38.13 16.22 6.51
CA LEU A 900 -38.23 16.36 7.97
C LEU A 900 -38.98 17.64 8.39
N SER A 901 -39.64 18.33 7.47
CA SER A 901 -40.26 19.65 7.71
C SER A 901 -41.40 19.66 8.74
N ASP A 902 -41.97 18.50 9.05
CA ASP A 902 -42.99 18.32 10.09
C ASP A 902 -42.41 18.06 11.48
N ILE A 903 -41.09 17.86 11.60
CA ILE A 903 -40.40 17.79 12.89
C ILE A 903 -40.10 19.23 13.34
N PRO A 904 -40.62 19.69 14.50
CA PRO A 904 -40.39 21.06 14.95
C PRO A 904 -38.90 21.39 15.12
N VAL A 905 -38.48 22.56 14.64
CA VAL A 905 -37.11 23.06 14.82
C VAL A 905 -36.76 23.12 16.31
N GLY A 906 -35.61 22.55 16.68
CA GLY A 906 -35.18 22.42 18.08
C GLY A 906 -35.85 21.29 18.86
N ALA A 907 -36.61 20.41 18.20
CA ALA A 907 -37.05 19.16 18.82
C ALA A 907 -35.84 18.28 19.18
N ARG A 908 -35.91 17.65 20.35
CA ARG A 908 -34.91 16.66 20.76
C ARG A 908 -35.25 15.31 20.11
N ILE A 909 -34.38 14.83 19.25
CA ILE A 909 -34.43 13.50 18.65
C ILE A 909 -33.91 12.50 19.67
N ALA A 910 -34.81 11.63 20.15
CA ALA A 910 -34.47 10.57 21.09
C ALA A 910 -33.68 9.43 20.40
N SER A 911 -34.05 9.10 19.17
CA SER A 911 -33.37 8.16 18.28
C SER A 911 -33.77 8.46 16.84
N ALA A 912 -32.88 8.22 15.88
CA ALA A 912 -33.25 8.14 14.48
C ALA A 912 -32.50 6.98 13.81
N THR A 913 -33.23 6.08 13.14
CA THR A 913 -32.65 4.90 12.52
C THR A 913 -32.95 4.84 11.02
N LEU A 914 -31.90 4.73 10.21
CA LEU A 914 -32.02 4.46 8.80
C LEU A 914 -32.09 2.95 8.58
N GLN A 915 -33.13 2.47 7.90
CA GLN A 915 -33.34 1.06 7.61
C GLN A 915 -33.43 0.82 6.11
N LEU A 916 -32.59 -0.07 5.59
CA LEU A 916 -32.64 -0.52 4.19
C LEU A 916 -32.85 -2.03 4.15
N THR A 917 -33.66 -2.48 3.19
CA THR A 917 -33.88 -3.89 2.91
C THR A 917 -33.05 -4.30 1.70
N THR A 918 -32.26 -5.37 1.83
CA THR A 918 -31.44 -5.86 0.71
C THR A 918 -32.30 -6.47 -0.39
N ALA A 919 -31.96 -6.23 -1.65
CA ALA A 919 -32.60 -6.87 -2.80
C ALA A 919 -32.28 -8.37 -2.84
N SER A 920 -32.99 -9.15 -3.66
CA SER A 920 -32.74 -10.59 -3.72
C SER A 920 -31.44 -10.97 -4.45
N ALA A 921 -30.94 -12.19 -4.23
CA ALA A 921 -29.78 -12.73 -4.96
C ALA A 921 -30.00 -12.87 -6.48
N ALA A 922 -31.24 -12.79 -6.95
CA ALA A 922 -31.55 -12.75 -8.38
C ALA A 922 -31.49 -11.31 -8.94
N GLU A 923 -31.76 -10.31 -8.10
CA GLU A 923 -31.74 -8.88 -8.44
C GLU A 923 -30.35 -8.24 -8.17
N CYS A 924 -29.52 -8.89 -7.36
CA CYS A 924 -28.15 -8.52 -7.04
C CYS A 924 -27.19 -9.62 -7.50
N SER A 925 -25.98 -9.28 -7.94
CA SER A 925 -24.94 -10.27 -8.27
C SER A 925 -24.82 -11.33 -7.16
N GLN A 926 -24.53 -12.59 -7.52
CA GLN A 926 -24.54 -13.76 -6.62
C GLN A 926 -23.53 -13.72 -5.44
N ASP A 927 -22.87 -12.59 -5.19
CA ASP A 927 -21.91 -12.43 -4.11
C ASP A 927 -22.60 -12.33 -2.73
N GLN A 928 -22.57 -13.44 -2.01
CA GLN A 928 -23.15 -13.59 -0.68
C GLN A 928 -22.21 -13.11 0.43
N ASN A 929 -20.98 -12.70 0.12
CA ASN A 929 -20.04 -12.30 1.16
C ASN A 929 -20.49 -11.01 1.86
N PRO A 930 -20.28 -10.86 3.18
CA PRO A 930 -20.67 -9.65 3.90
C PRO A 930 -19.99 -8.41 3.33
N LEU A 931 -20.57 -7.22 3.48
CA LEU A 931 -19.91 -5.96 3.14
C LEU A 931 -20.15 -4.96 4.26
N VAL A 932 -19.09 -4.33 4.77
CA VAL A 932 -19.25 -3.28 5.79
C VAL A 932 -19.57 -1.96 5.12
N ILE A 933 -20.69 -1.36 5.51
CA ILE A 933 -21.25 -0.14 4.90
C ILE A 933 -21.43 0.92 5.98
N GLY A 934 -20.86 2.09 5.75
CA GLY A 934 -21.02 3.28 6.58
C GLY A 934 -22.07 4.24 6.02
N VAL A 935 -22.78 4.93 6.91
CA VAL A 935 -23.67 6.05 6.59
C VAL A 935 -23.00 7.36 6.98
N TYR A 936 -22.92 8.30 6.06
CA TYR A 936 -22.31 9.60 6.24
C TYR A 936 -23.33 10.70 5.95
N LYS A 937 -23.22 11.82 6.66
CA LYS A 937 -23.96 13.05 6.34
C LYS A 937 -23.39 13.64 5.05
N VAL A 938 -24.26 13.95 4.10
CA VAL A 938 -23.93 14.73 2.90
C VAL A 938 -24.05 16.21 3.25
N ASN A 939 -23.09 17.00 2.79
CA ASN A 939 -23.02 18.44 3.00
C ASN A 939 -23.36 19.23 1.73
N LYS A 940 -23.25 18.61 0.54
CA LYS A 940 -23.59 19.23 -0.74
C LYS A 940 -25.00 18.86 -1.23
N PRO A 941 -25.88 19.84 -1.55
CA PRO A 941 -27.19 19.57 -2.12
C PRO A 941 -27.11 18.82 -3.47
N TRP A 942 -28.04 17.89 -3.69
CA TRP A 942 -28.13 17.07 -4.90
C TRP A 942 -29.59 16.82 -5.31
N VAL A 943 -29.80 16.36 -6.55
CA VAL A 943 -31.14 16.06 -7.10
C VAL A 943 -31.14 14.64 -7.69
N ALA A 944 -32.01 13.75 -7.20
CA ALA A 944 -31.99 12.32 -7.53
C ALA A 944 -31.93 12.00 -9.02
N ASN A 945 -32.74 12.65 -9.86
CA ASN A 945 -32.80 12.40 -11.31
C ASN A 945 -31.68 13.08 -12.14
N GLN A 946 -30.83 13.88 -11.49
CA GLN A 946 -29.71 14.59 -12.12
C GLN A 946 -28.36 14.17 -11.56
N ALA A 947 -28.32 13.57 -10.37
CA ALA A 947 -27.09 13.16 -9.73
C ALA A 947 -26.46 12.00 -10.51
N THR A 948 -25.19 12.16 -10.84
CA THR A 948 -24.31 11.19 -11.50
C THR A 948 -23.04 11.06 -10.68
N TRP A 949 -22.10 10.20 -11.08
CA TRP A 949 -20.80 10.17 -10.43
C TRP A 949 -20.08 11.52 -10.54
N GLU A 950 -20.24 12.24 -11.64
CA GLU A 950 -19.58 13.54 -11.84
C GLU A 950 -20.35 14.72 -11.23
N LEU A 951 -21.68 14.68 -11.26
CA LEU A 951 -22.54 15.82 -10.93
C LEU A 951 -23.44 15.53 -9.73
N ALA A 952 -23.55 16.49 -8.81
CA ALA A 952 -24.56 16.45 -7.74
C ALA A 952 -25.95 16.83 -8.26
N SER A 953 -26.01 17.78 -9.20
CA SER A 953 -27.21 18.17 -9.94
C SER A 953 -26.81 18.83 -11.27
N SER A 954 -27.77 19.20 -12.11
CA SER A 954 -27.49 19.78 -13.43
C SER A 954 -26.61 21.04 -13.31
N GLY A 955 -25.41 20.98 -13.88
CA GLY A 955 -24.43 22.08 -13.84
C GLY A 955 -23.68 22.24 -12.50
N VAL A 956 -23.88 21.36 -11.53
CA VAL A 956 -23.22 21.41 -10.21
C VAL A 956 -22.39 20.14 -9.99
N PRO A 957 -21.05 20.21 -10.11
CA PRO A 957 -20.18 19.07 -9.84
C PRO A 957 -20.04 18.77 -8.34
N TRP A 958 -19.75 17.51 -8.02
CA TRP A 958 -19.17 17.18 -6.71
C TRP A 958 -17.79 17.84 -6.57
N ASP A 959 -17.35 18.18 -5.35
CA ASP A 959 -16.01 18.74 -5.11
C ASP A 959 -14.96 17.69 -5.44
N VAL A 960 -15.25 16.44 -5.09
CA VAL A 960 -14.58 15.25 -5.64
C VAL A 960 -15.66 14.30 -6.13
N VAL A 961 -15.54 13.89 -7.41
CA VAL A 961 -16.48 12.99 -8.08
C VAL A 961 -16.91 11.80 -7.20
N GLY A 962 -18.19 11.46 -7.26
CA GLY A 962 -18.80 10.39 -6.49
C GLY A 962 -19.12 10.80 -5.05
N CYS A 963 -19.33 12.08 -4.76
CA CYS A 963 -19.54 12.59 -3.39
C CYS A 963 -18.38 12.16 -2.46
N ASN A 964 -17.14 12.43 -2.89
CA ASN A 964 -15.92 12.03 -2.18
C ASN A 964 -15.28 13.18 -1.40
N GLY A 965 -15.58 14.44 -1.71
CA GLY A 965 -14.95 15.59 -1.07
C GLY A 965 -15.35 15.66 0.40
N THR A 966 -14.36 15.69 1.29
CA THR A 966 -14.58 15.88 2.73
C THR A 966 -13.92 17.18 3.19
N PRO A 967 -14.62 18.06 3.92
CA PRO A 967 -16.03 17.98 4.30
C PRO A 967 -17.00 18.47 3.20
N GLY A 968 -16.51 18.93 2.05
CA GLY A 968 -17.29 19.71 1.07
C GLY A 968 -18.51 18.99 0.46
N ASP A 969 -18.38 17.72 0.09
CA ASP A 969 -19.49 16.89 -0.38
C ASP A 969 -20.18 16.14 0.77
N ARG A 970 -19.41 15.59 1.71
CA ARG A 970 -19.88 14.79 2.85
C ARG A 970 -18.95 14.86 4.06
N GLU A 971 -19.40 14.39 5.21
CA GLU A 971 -18.57 14.19 6.39
C GLU A 971 -17.53 13.08 6.21
N ALA A 972 -16.37 13.23 6.86
CA ALA A 972 -15.27 12.27 6.79
C ALA A 972 -15.52 11.00 7.62
N ILE A 973 -16.29 11.12 8.71
CA ILE A 973 -16.57 10.05 9.66
C ILE A 973 -18.00 9.56 9.47
N ALA A 974 -18.19 8.23 9.46
CA ALA A 974 -19.52 7.63 9.39
C ALA A 974 -20.26 7.85 10.71
N ALA A 975 -21.54 8.21 10.66
CA ALA A 975 -22.39 8.28 11.84
C ALA A 975 -22.69 6.89 12.41
N SER A 976 -22.81 5.90 11.52
CA SER A 976 -22.98 4.50 11.88
C SER A 976 -22.43 3.60 10.79
N VAL A 977 -21.97 2.42 11.18
CA VAL A 977 -21.42 1.40 10.30
C VAL A 977 -22.11 0.07 10.59
N THR A 978 -22.46 -0.67 9.54
CA THR A 978 -23.16 -1.96 9.66
C THR A 978 -22.62 -2.94 8.65
N THR A 979 -22.35 -4.17 9.11
CA THR A 979 -22.01 -5.30 8.24
C THR A 979 -23.26 -5.86 7.59
N VAL A 980 -23.37 -5.71 6.28
CA VAL A 980 -24.48 -6.23 5.48
C VAL A 980 -24.11 -7.62 4.99
N SER A 981 -24.55 -8.65 5.72
CA SER A 981 -24.12 -10.04 5.53
C SER A 981 -24.96 -10.85 4.54
N GLU A 982 -26.26 -10.58 4.44
CA GLU A 982 -27.23 -11.43 3.75
C GLU A 982 -28.09 -10.61 2.77
N VAL A 983 -28.54 -11.25 1.69
CA VAL A 983 -29.50 -10.70 0.73
C VAL A 983 -30.89 -11.28 0.97
N SER A 984 -31.96 -10.59 0.56
CA SER A 984 -33.32 -11.09 0.77
C SER A 984 -33.62 -12.35 -0.06
N GLY A 985 -34.42 -13.27 0.47
CA GLY A 985 -35.02 -14.36 -0.30
C GLY A 985 -36.33 -13.95 -0.98
N SER A 986 -36.98 -14.88 -1.69
CA SER A 986 -38.25 -14.63 -2.39
C SER A 986 -39.45 -14.58 -1.46
N GLY A 987 -39.38 -15.25 -0.29
CA GLY A 987 -40.47 -15.29 0.70
C GLY A 987 -40.44 -14.13 1.70
N ALA A 988 -41.60 -13.75 2.25
CA ALA A 988 -41.72 -12.67 3.23
C ALA A 988 -40.89 -12.89 4.52
N SER A 989 -40.72 -14.14 4.95
CA SER A 989 -39.86 -14.50 6.10
C SER A 989 -38.37 -14.46 5.80
N GLN A 990 -37.98 -14.28 4.54
CA GLN A 990 -36.58 -14.25 4.08
C GLN A 990 -36.10 -12.82 3.77
N VAL A 991 -36.93 -11.80 4.06
CA VAL A 991 -36.57 -10.40 3.87
C VAL A 991 -35.50 -9.99 4.90
N LYS A 992 -34.39 -9.41 4.41
CA LYS A 992 -33.26 -9.00 5.25
C LYS A 992 -33.18 -7.48 5.30
N ARG A 993 -33.26 -6.93 6.52
CA ARG A 993 -33.22 -5.50 6.80
C ARG A 993 -32.04 -5.17 7.69
N TYR A 994 -31.35 -4.11 7.34
CA TYR A 994 -30.20 -3.58 8.05
C TYR A 994 -30.49 -2.17 8.52
N THR A 995 -29.94 -1.82 9.68
CA THR A 995 -30.24 -0.57 10.39
C THR A 995 -28.96 0.16 10.75
N TRP A 996 -28.94 1.47 10.50
CA TRP A 996 -27.88 2.39 10.89
C TRP A 996 -28.44 3.45 11.83
N ASP A 997 -27.70 3.78 12.89
CA ASP A 997 -28.02 4.88 13.78
C ASP A 997 -27.59 6.21 13.13
N VAL A 998 -28.56 7.08 12.86
CA VAL A 998 -28.33 8.41 12.29
C VAL A 998 -28.85 9.51 13.22
N THR A 999 -29.05 9.20 14.50
CA THR A 999 -29.62 10.10 15.52
C THR A 999 -28.89 11.44 15.55
N ALA A 1000 -27.55 11.43 15.56
CA ALA A 1000 -26.76 12.66 15.58
C ALA A 1000 -26.91 13.51 14.31
N ILE A 1001 -27.04 12.87 13.14
CA ILE A 1001 -27.27 13.57 11.88
C ILE A 1001 -28.65 14.22 11.87
N VAL A 1002 -29.69 13.48 12.25
CA VAL A 1002 -31.07 13.98 12.28
C VAL A 1002 -31.25 15.07 13.33
N GLN A 1003 -30.64 14.94 14.51
CA GLN A 1003 -30.62 16.02 15.51
C GLN A 1003 -30.00 17.29 14.93
N ALA A 1004 -28.84 17.19 14.26
CA ALA A 1004 -28.19 18.34 13.65
C ALA A 1004 -29.04 19.00 12.55
N TRP A 1005 -29.84 18.22 11.80
CA TRP A 1005 -30.76 18.76 10.81
C TRP A 1005 -31.99 19.43 11.42
N VAL A 1006 -32.49 18.92 12.54
CA VAL A 1006 -33.60 19.56 13.26
C VAL A 1006 -33.16 20.87 13.93
N ASP A 1007 -31.93 20.92 14.44
CA ASP A 1007 -31.34 22.12 15.01
C ASP A 1007 -31.00 23.16 13.92
N ASN A 1008 -30.60 22.70 12.73
CA ASN A 1008 -30.31 23.54 11.59
C ASN A 1008 -30.82 22.93 10.26
N PRO A 1009 -32.10 23.17 9.90
CA PRO A 1009 -32.71 22.60 8.69
C PRO A 1009 -32.01 22.99 7.39
N SER A 1010 -31.32 24.14 7.36
CA SER A 1010 -30.57 24.59 6.18
C SER A 1010 -29.34 23.72 5.88
N SER A 1011 -28.89 22.90 6.82
CA SER A 1011 -27.74 21.98 6.67
C SER A 1011 -28.12 20.59 6.17
N GLN A 1012 -29.38 20.37 5.82
CA GLN A 1012 -29.87 19.09 5.35
C GLN A 1012 -29.60 18.88 3.86
N ALA A 1013 -28.57 18.08 3.55
CA ALA A 1013 -28.27 17.65 2.18
C ALA A 1013 -28.34 16.13 1.98
N GLY A 1014 -28.84 15.37 2.97
CA GLY A 1014 -29.10 13.93 2.85
C GLY A 1014 -27.98 13.03 3.38
N LEU A 1015 -28.07 11.74 3.06
CA LEU A 1015 -27.16 10.68 3.50
C LEU A 1015 -26.48 10.03 2.30
N VAL A 1016 -25.23 9.59 2.49
CA VAL A 1016 -24.53 8.73 1.55
C VAL A 1016 -24.12 7.43 2.23
N LEU A 1017 -24.40 6.31 1.58
CA LEU A 1017 -23.91 4.99 1.99
C LEU A 1017 -22.77 4.58 1.06
N LEU A 1018 -21.62 4.29 1.64
CA LEU A 1018 -20.49 3.70 0.94
C LEU A 1018 -19.83 2.64 1.81
N SER A 1019 -19.09 1.74 1.20
CA SER A 1019 -18.35 0.75 1.97
C SER A 1019 -17.16 1.36 2.68
N THR A 1020 -16.82 0.80 3.84
CA THR A 1020 -15.61 1.13 4.59
C THR A 1020 -14.47 0.13 4.34
N GLU A 1021 -14.63 -0.76 3.36
CA GLU A 1021 -13.69 -1.84 3.05
C GLU A 1021 -13.45 -1.93 1.54
N ASP A 1022 -12.19 -2.01 1.12
CA ASP A 1022 -11.81 -2.04 -0.29
C ASP A 1022 -11.91 -3.44 -0.92
N PHE A 1023 -13.05 -4.10 -0.76
CA PHE A 1023 -13.32 -5.40 -1.37
C PHE A 1023 -14.06 -5.27 -2.71
N PHE A 1024 -13.77 -6.15 -3.68
CA PHE A 1024 -14.47 -6.20 -4.97
C PHE A 1024 -15.82 -6.92 -4.88
N ARG A 1025 -16.72 -6.41 -4.03
CA ARG A 1025 -18.05 -7.00 -3.75
C ARG A 1025 -19.12 -5.92 -3.61
N GLN A 1026 -20.38 -6.27 -3.89
CA GLN A 1026 -21.52 -5.35 -3.94
C GLN A 1026 -22.69 -5.82 -3.06
N LYS A 1027 -23.41 -4.86 -2.47
CA LYS A 1027 -24.76 -5.08 -1.92
C LYS A 1027 -25.78 -4.19 -2.61
N CYS A 1028 -26.98 -4.73 -2.80
CA CYS A 1028 -28.10 -4.05 -3.44
C CYS A 1028 -29.25 -3.91 -2.44
N PHE A 1029 -29.99 -2.81 -2.54
CA PHE A 1029 -31.16 -2.51 -1.71
C PHE A 1029 -32.33 -2.08 -2.59
N TYR A 1030 -33.55 -2.28 -2.10
CA TYR A 1030 -34.74 -1.74 -2.76
C TYR A 1030 -34.76 -0.22 -2.65
N ASP A 1031 -35.30 0.45 -3.67
CA ASP A 1031 -35.45 1.91 -3.73
C ASP A 1031 -36.84 2.37 -3.24
N SER A 1032 -37.05 3.68 -3.27
CA SER A 1032 -38.24 4.38 -2.79
C SER A 1032 -39.51 4.09 -3.61
N VAL A 1033 -39.36 3.60 -4.85
CA VAL A 1033 -40.48 3.30 -5.76
C VAL A 1033 -40.79 1.81 -5.88
N TYR A 1034 -40.02 0.95 -5.20
CA TYR A 1034 -40.23 -0.49 -5.24
C TYR A 1034 -41.69 -0.88 -4.94
N SER A 1035 -42.23 -1.85 -5.66
CA SER A 1035 -43.68 -2.15 -5.67
C SER A 1035 -44.24 -2.59 -4.31
N LEU A 1036 -43.41 -3.16 -3.44
CA LEU A 1036 -43.78 -3.59 -2.08
C LEU A 1036 -43.34 -2.53 -1.04
N PRO A 1037 -44.29 -1.77 -0.44
CA PRO A 1037 -43.96 -0.66 0.46
C PRO A 1037 -43.17 -1.06 1.72
N ASP A 1038 -43.40 -2.27 2.21
CA ASP A 1038 -42.72 -2.85 3.36
C ASP A 1038 -41.25 -3.17 3.08
N ARG A 1039 -40.75 -3.07 1.84
CA ARG A 1039 -39.34 -3.28 1.48
C ARG A 1039 -38.56 -2.00 1.17
N ARG A 1040 -39.24 -0.86 1.08
CA ARG A 1040 -38.62 0.43 0.76
C ARG A 1040 -37.73 0.93 1.91
N PRO A 1041 -36.73 1.78 1.65
CA PRO A 1041 -35.97 2.42 2.72
C PRO A 1041 -36.87 3.20 3.67
N LEU A 1042 -36.47 3.29 4.93
CA LEU A 1042 -37.24 3.91 6.01
C LEU A 1042 -36.29 4.66 6.93
N LEU A 1043 -36.66 5.89 7.32
CA LEU A 1043 -36.08 6.59 8.45
C LEU A 1043 -37.16 6.64 9.55
N GLN A 1044 -36.85 6.12 10.73
CA GLN A 1044 -37.76 6.08 11.87
C GLN A 1044 -37.20 6.88 13.04
#